data_AF-A0A520N9N6-F1
#
_entry.id   AF-A0A520N9N6-F1
#
_cell.length_a   1.000
_cell.length_b   1.000
_cell.length_c   1.000
_cell.angle_alpha   90.00
_cell.angle_beta   90.00
_cell.angle_gamma   90.00
#
_symmetry.space_group_name_H-M   'P 1'
#
loop_
_entity.id
_entity.type
_entity.pdbx_description
1 polymer ?
#
loop_
_entity_poly.entity_id
_entity_poly.type
_entity_poly.pdbx_seq_one_letter_code
_entity_poly.pdbx_strand_id
1 'polypeptide(L)'
;MGVEGISLVELLVAVAILSMISVATIQLIGTTDKELLQSQGERKSQQTDEAITNFIYDDFQAGKLVQSTNPTAYVNTTMPEDLQRGPGLTVVSMLGNDSRYNGVVPKCRLLAETSTGSPTFQFASDCAQRGNKSIGVLMNEMIAIGARITLAIEGAATRCTISTALAVANTTKVATATVDDPACLVTADNPASPIPAGAHVLLPRFIVHNPQNPAAFNISLIEPPGSNAPAIALDAPMTKAVIGGGFKNDIPIIDALATIPLTKVSVAVETEEPKSRLKLTTTPPGVTVTGLGGRRVTFQGQIENVRLALANLTYQSPDGFFGEDALFSTMVSEPLRKTRRTNLNVIANCGNQTCGTATRFDLGTFNASTGKFTTHKYLTTTSVCSNEYPTTYYGYCGRAYRYDLPNGQRNRANAQKCALAGDTRLQSLQSHYPTYPNALNSVDNFPYILFSPKARNQQPDTITVFIHEQMPLNTRDRYTLFFNFDSFDGTSGDVEFTLNNIEENRNLDKRNDPFTLVDDPGEFNPQVIGSNGVLTGTPQWEKPYDGLIVPLRLPASAQMDPITNLFELKDYWQDPDGDNNTNPNLVVNRWTGLDGWSIRAVGPDRKTVYYQKVPFDHNTSTPKTAIQVNINKSQRCSSTPLVQQSGSNE
;
A
#
# COMPACT_ATOMS: atom_id res chain seq x y z
N MET A 1 9.15 -57.16 32.67
CA MET A 1 9.49 -56.30 31.53
C MET A 1 9.24 -54.87 31.97
N GLY A 2 10.32 -54.12 32.19
CA GLY A 2 10.31 -52.87 32.93
C GLY A 2 9.79 -51.70 32.10
N VAL A 3 8.96 -50.88 32.75
CA VAL A 3 8.64 -49.52 32.34
C VAL A 3 9.77 -48.64 32.90
N GLU A 4 10.62 -48.08 32.04
CA GLU A 4 11.59 -47.07 32.45
C GLU A 4 10.83 -45.77 32.78
N GLY A 5 10.71 -45.49 34.08
CA GLY A 5 10.23 -44.21 34.57
C GLY A 5 11.30 -43.14 34.39
N ILE A 6 10.95 -42.05 33.71
CA ILE A 6 11.77 -40.85 33.59
C ILE A 6 12.19 -40.41 35.01
N SER A 7 13.50 -40.25 35.21
CA SER A 7 14.08 -39.90 36.50
C SER A 7 13.60 -38.52 36.96
N LEU A 8 13.23 -38.40 38.23
CA LEU A 8 12.84 -37.14 38.88
C LEU A 8 13.91 -36.03 38.72
N VAL A 9 15.17 -36.42 38.52
CA VAL A 9 16.29 -35.52 38.27
C VAL A 9 16.23 -34.93 36.86
N GLU A 10 15.83 -35.70 35.84
CA GLU A 10 15.68 -35.20 34.46
C GLU A 10 14.51 -34.22 34.35
N LEU A 11 13.41 -34.45 35.08
CA LEU A 11 12.28 -33.53 35.13
C LEU A 11 12.68 -32.20 35.80
N LEU A 12 13.46 -32.26 36.88
CA LEU A 12 13.93 -31.06 37.59
C LEU A 12 14.92 -30.24 36.76
N VAL A 13 15.81 -30.91 36.01
CA VAL A 13 16.75 -30.25 35.09
C VAL A 13 16.00 -29.62 33.90
N ALA A 14 15.01 -30.31 33.33
CA ALA A 14 14.18 -29.77 32.25
C ALA A 14 13.36 -28.54 32.70
N VAL A 15 12.77 -28.59 33.90
CA VAL A 15 12.00 -27.46 34.46
C VAL A 15 12.91 -26.29 34.83
N ALA A 16 14.13 -26.53 35.33
CA ALA A 16 15.11 -25.49 35.59
C ALA A 16 15.62 -24.81 34.30
N ILE A 17 15.83 -25.59 33.23
CA ILE A 17 16.21 -25.06 31.90
C ILE A 17 15.05 -24.26 31.30
N LEU A 18 13.81 -24.74 31.38
CA LEU A 18 12.62 -24.02 30.90
C LEU A 18 12.39 -22.71 31.67
N SER A 19 12.62 -22.67 32.98
CA SER A 19 12.47 -21.46 33.78
C SER A 19 13.61 -20.46 33.55
N MET A 20 14.86 -20.92 33.34
CA MET A 20 15.96 -20.05 32.92
C MET A 20 15.75 -19.49 31.51
N ILE A 21 15.25 -20.29 30.56
CA ILE A 21 14.87 -19.81 29.22
C ILE A 21 13.76 -18.76 29.36
N SER A 22 12.75 -18.99 30.20
CA SER A 22 11.62 -18.06 30.40
C SER A 22 12.07 -16.70 30.95
N VAL A 23 12.91 -16.69 31.99
CA VAL A 23 13.43 -15.44 32.59
C VAL A 23 14.38 -14.71 31.64
N ALA A 24 15.22 -15.46 30.89
CA ALA A 24 16.08 -14.88 29.87
C ALA A 24 15.27 -14.30 28.71
N THR A 25 14.22 -14.95 28.22
CA THR A 25 13.33 -14.38 27.17
C THR A 25 12.55 -13.17 27.67
N ILE A 26 12.12 -13.11 28.93
CA ILE A 26 11.38 -11.95 29.46
C ILE A 26 12.33 -10.75 29.67
N GLN A 27 13.57 -10.99 30.11
CA GLN A 27 14.59 -9.93 30.15
C GLN A 27 15.02 -9.49 28.76
N LEU A 28 15.15 -10.41 27.79
CA LEU A 28 15.44 -10.08 26.39
C LEU A 28 14.29 -9.29 25.75
N ILE A 29 13.02 -9.65 26.00
CA ILE A 29 11.85 -8.90 25.48
C ILE A 29 11.79 -7.51 26.14
N GLY A 30 12.06 -7.40 27.45
CA GLY A 30 12.07 -6.11 28.15
C GLY A 30 13.20 -5.16 27.73
N THR A 31 14.38 -5.67 27.35
CA THR A 31 15.47 -4.86 26.80
C THR A 31 15.29 -4.58 25.32
N THR A 32 14.82 -5.56 24.53
CA THR A 32 14.54 -5.37 23.10
C THR A 32 13.40 -4.38 22.89
N ASP A 33 12.33 -4.41 23.69
CA ASP A 33 11.24 -3.42 23.58
C ASP A 33 11.69 -2.02 24.00
N LYS A 34 12.54 -1.87 25.03
CA LYS A 34 13.07 -0.54 25.41
C LYS A 34 14.02 0.01 24.36
N GLU A 35 14.91 -0.81 23.80
CA GLU A 35 15.83 -0.40 22.74
C GLU A 35 15.11 -0.20 21.39
N LEU A 36 14.05 -0.97 21.11
CA LEU A 36 13.19 -0.81 19.93
C LEU A 36 12.30 0.43 20.07
N LEU A 37 11.75 0.71 21.25
CA LEU A 37 10.96 1.93 21.52
C LEU A 37 11.84 3.18 21.58
N GLN A 38 13.05 3.09 22.13
CA GLN A 38 14.04 4.17 22.06
C GLN A 38 14.51 4.40 20.63
N SER A 39 14.86 3.35 19.88
CA SER A 39 15.25 3.50 18.47
C SER A 39 14.10 3.94 17.55
N GLN A 40 12.85 3.55 17.84
CA GLN A 40 11.66 4.09 17.16
C GLN A 40 11.39 5.54 17.54
N GLY A 41 11.59 5.92 18.81
CA GLY A 41 11.47 7.28 19.30
C GLY A 41 12.53 8.22 18.70
N GLU A 42 13.79 7.78 18.67
CA GLU A 42 14.90 8.48 18.02
C GLU A 42 14.69 8.58 16.51
N ARG A 43 14.25 7.50 15.86
CA ARG A 43 13.91 7.50 14.43
C ARG A 43 12.74 8.43 14.12
N LYS A 44 11.72 8.49 14.97
CA LYS A 44 10.58 9.40 14.84
C LYS A 44 11.01 10.86 15.05
N SER A 45 11.85 11.12 16.05
CA SER A 45 12.42 12.46 16.29
C SER A 45 13.28 12.93 15.11
N GLN A 46 14.15 12.06 14.58
CA GLN A 46 14.95 12.37 13.39
C GLN A 46 14.07 12.63 12.16
N GLN A 47 13.01 11.84 11.95
CA GLN A 47 12.05 12.08 10.87
C GLN A 47 11.32 13.42 11.00
N THR A 48 10.97 13.84 12.23
CA THR A 48 10.39 15.15 12.50
C THR A 48 11.38 16.29 12.20
N ASP A 49 12.63 16.18 12.67
CA ASP A 49 13.69 17.16 12.41
C ASP A 49 13.99 17.30 10.91
N GLU A 50 14.02 16.18 10.19
CA GLU A 50 14.18 16.13 8.72
C GLU A 50 13.01 16.80 7.97
N ALA A 51 11.77 16.65 8.48
CA ALA A 51 10.60 17.28 7.89
C ALA A 51 10.62 18.81 8.07
N ILE A 52 10.95 19.29 9.29
CA ILE A 52 11.09 20.72 9.60
C ILE A 52 12.17 21.37 8.73
N THR A 53 13.24 20.63 8.42
CA THR A 53 14.36 21.11 7.62
C THR A 53 13.97 21.58 6.21
N ASN A 54 12.93 21.02 5.59
CA ASN A 54 12.47 21.49 4.28
C ASN A 54 11.94 22.92 4.36
N PHE A 55 11.12 23.23 5.37
CA PHE A 55 10.59 24.57 5.60
C PHE A 55 11.72 25.56 5.92
N ILE A 56 12.70 25.13 6.72
CA ILE A 56 13.90 25.93 7.02
C ILE A 56 14.67 26.27 5.74
N TYR A 57 14.80 25.30 4.84
CA TYR A 57 15.52 25.49 3.59
C TYR A 57 14.76 26.43 2.64
N ASP A 58 13.44 26.33 2.57
CA ASP A 58 12.60 27.25 1.79
C ASP A 58 12.68 28.68 2.36
N ASP A 59 12.63 28.84 3.67
CA ASP A 59 12.81 30.13 4.33
C ASP A 59 14.23 30.68 4.17
N PHE A 60 15.24 29.81 4.13
CA PHE A 60 16.63 30.20 3.84
C PHE A 60 16.75 30.73 2.41
N GLN A 61 16.17 30.04 1.43
CA GLN A 61 16.16 30.48 0.03
C GLN A 61 15.42 31.80 -0.15
N ALA A 62 14.30 31.97 0.57
CA ALA A 62 13.51 33.20 0.53
C ALA A 62 14.10 34.34 1.37
N GLY A 63 15.22 34.13 2.08
CA GLY A 63 15.83 35.13 2.97
C GLY A 63 14.98 35.48 4.19
N LYS A 64 14.10 34.56 4.62
CA LYS A 64 13.12 34.71 5.69
C LYS A 64 13.56 34.17 7.05
N LEU A 65 14.70 33.46 7.14
CA LEU A 65 15.21 32.98 8.42
C LEU A 65 15.55 34.15 9.36
N VAL A 66 15.25 34.00 10.64
CA VAL A 66 15.44 35.05 11.64
C VAL A 66 16.93 35.36 11.85
N GLN A 67 17.26 36.64 11.73
CA GLN A 67 18.60 37.17 11.91
C GLN A 67 18.84 37.61 13.36
N SER A 68 19.22 36.68 14.24
CA SER A 68 19.45 36.95 15.67
C SER A 68 20.94 36.86 16.05
N THR A 69 21.36 37.53 17.13
CA THR A 69 22.67 37.32 17.77
C THR A 69 22.67 36.14 18.75
N ASN A 70 21.49 35.68 19.14
CA ASN A 70 21.29 34.53 20.01
C ASN A 70 20.63 33.38 19.22
N PRO A 71 20.88 32.10 19.58
CA PRO A 71 20.13 30.98 19.04
C PRO A 71 18.62 31.16 19.20
N THR A 72 17.85 30.85 18.15
CA THR A 72 16.39 31.01 18.14
C THR A 72 15.70 29.72 17.72
N ALA A 73 14.61 29.36 18.38
CA ALA A 73 13.75 28.27 17.91
C ALA A 73 13.15 28.62 16.53
N TYR A 74 13.16 27.65 15.62
CA TYR A 74 12.53 27.77 14.33
C TYR A 74 11.01 27.68 14.48
N VAL A 75 10.31 28.66 13.91
CA VAL A 75 8.85 28.70 13.88
C VAL A 75 8.39 29.02 12.47
N ASN A 76 7.44 28.23 11.98
CA ASN A 76 6.78 28.48 10.70
C ASN A 76 5.33 28.02 10.79
N THR A 77 4.39 28.96 10.63
CA THR A 77 2.95 28.74 10.79
C THR A 77 2.32 27.94 9.65
N THR A 78 3.06 27.73 8.55
CA THR A 78 2.62 26.90 7.42
C THR A 78 2.94 25.41 7.60
N MET A 79 3.74 25.06 8.62
CA MET A 79 4.00 23.67 8.95
C MET A 79 2.73 22.98 9.48
N PRO A 80 2.49 21.69 9.19
CA PRO A 80 1.47 20.89 9.87
C PRO A 80 1.55 20.95 11.41
N GLU A 81 0.40 20.91 12.10
CA GLU A 81 0.32 21.06 13.57
C GLU A 81 1.19 20.05 14.33
N ASP A 82 1.34 18.84 13.81
CA ASP A 82 2.17 17.79 14.39
C ASP A 82 3.66 18.14 14.39
N LEU A 83 4.14 18.86 13.37
CA LEU A 83 5.52 19.38 13.32
C LEU A 83 5.71 20.61 14.20
N GLN A 84 4.68 21.44 14.35
CA GLN A 84 4.71 22.61 15.24
C GLN A 84 4.75 22.24 16.73
N ARG A 85 4.13 21.11 17.12
CA ARG A 85 4.10 20.62 18.51
C ARG A 85 5.32 19.80 18.92
N GLY A 86 6.23 19.49 17.99
CA GLY A 86 7.46 18.73 18.25
C GLY A 86 8.52 19.51 19.05
N PRO A 87 9.68 18.89 19.37
CA PRO A 87 10.77 19.54 20.12
C PRO A 87 11.38 20.76 19.40
N GLY A 88 11.13 20.89 18.09
CA GLY A 88 11.57 22.01 17.26
C GLY A 88 13.08 22.00 16.98
N LEU A 89 13.49 22.81 16.01
CA LEU A 89 14.90 22.98 15.67
C LEU A 89 15.39 24.38 16.07
N THR A 90 16.64 24.49 16.50
CA THR A 90 17.26 25.77 16.84
C THR A 90 18.09 26.28 15.68
N VAL A 91 17.82 27.51 15.24
CA VAL A 91 18.54 28.23 14.19
C VAL A 91 19.55 29.18 14.84
N VAL A 92 20.81 29.07 14.40
CA VAL A 92 21.90 29.96 14.80
C VAL A 92 22.39 30.73 13.58
N SER A 93 22.29 32.05 13.63
CA SER A 93 22.77 32.94 12.57
C SER A 93 24.28 33.13 12.67
N MET A 94 25.01 32.62 11.68
CA MET A 94 26.46 32.79 11.55
C MET A 94 26.78 34.07 10.78
N LEU A 95 26.31 34.16 9.53
CA LEU A 95 26.54 35.31 8.63
C LEU A 95 25.27 36.11 8.31
N GLY A 96 24.07 35.61 8.64
CA GLY A 96 22.78 36.26 8.38
C GLY A 96 22.28 36.13 6.93
N ASN A 97 21.18 36.83 6.56
CA ASN A 97 20.51 36.78 5.24
C ASN A 97 21.12 37.71 4.18
N ASP A 98 22.23 38.40 4.45
CA ASP A 98 22.93 39.17 3.42
C ASP A 98 23.65 38.23 2.44
N SER A 99 23.27 38.30 1.15
CA SER A 99 23.86 37.45 0.11
C SER A 99 25.33 37.77 -0.10
N ARG A 100 26.18 36.74 -0.17
CA ARG A 100 27.62 36.90 -0.44
C ARG A 100 27.97 37.06 -1.92
N TYR A 101 27.02 36.82 -2.82
CA TYR A 101 27.23 36.92 -4.27
C TYR A 101 26.97 38.30 -4.85
N ASN A 102 26.49 39.25 -4.04
CA ASN A 102 26.23 40.63 -4.48
C ASN A 102 27.44 41.58 -4.33
N GLY A 103 28.65 41.04 -4.17
CA GLY A 103 29.89 41.82 -4.07
C GLY A 103 31.13 40.93 -4.27
N VAL A 104 32.06 41.38 -5.13
CA VAL A 104 33.22 40.62 -5.66
C VAL A 104 34.32 40.34 -4.61
N VAL A 105 34.08 40.61 -3.32
CA VAL A 105 35.08 40.48 -2.25
C VAL A 105 34.65 39.36 -1.28
N PRO A 106 35.29 38.18 -1.31
CA PRO A 106 35.01 37.10 -0.38
C PRO A 106 35.31 37.54 1.07
N LYS A 107 34.34 37.32 1.98
CA LYS A 107 34.49 37.71 3.40
C LYS A 107 35.64 36.97 4.06
N CYS A 108 35.81 35.68 3.77
CA CYS A 108 36.84 34.82 4.33
C CYS A 108 37.67 34.16 3.22
N ARG A 109 38.99 34.26 3.28
CA ARG A 109 39.92 33.66 2.30
C ARG A 109 40.89 32.70 2.97
N LEU A 110 41.36 31.72 2.22
CA LEU A 110 42.51 30.92 2.62
C LEU A 110 43.75 31.81 2.74
N LEU A 111 44.47 31.68 3.86
CA LEU A 111 45.71 32.41 4.13
C LEU A 111 46.94 31.75 3.51
N ALA A 112 46.88 30.44 3.29
CA ALA A 112 47.90 29.61 2.68
C ALA A 112 47.23 28.55 1.81
N GLU A 113 48.01 27.89 0.95
CA GLU A 113 47.54 26.69 0.25
C GLU A 113 47.15 25.60 1.25
N THR A 114 46.19 24.76 0.88
CA THR A 114 45.77 23.65 1.74
C THR A 114 46.84 22.57 1.81
N SER A 115 47.01 21.95 2.98
CA SER A 115 47.95 20.83 3.11
C SER A 115 47.29 19.53 2.64
N THR A 116 47.93 18.81 1.73
CA THR A 116 47.50 17.46 1.31
C THR A 116 48.02 16.37 2.25
N GLY A 117 49.02 16.69 3.10
CA GLY A 117 49.61 15.77 4.09
C GLY A 117 49.13 15.98 5.52
N SER A 118 48.47 17.11 5.81
CA SER A 118 47.86 17.44 7.10
C SER A 118 46.42 17.88 6.86
N PRO A 119 45.41 17.37 7.59
CA PRO A 119 43.99 17.65 7.35
C PRO A 119 43.60 19.05 7.85
N THR A 120 44.37 20.09 7.51
CA THR A 120 44.19 21.44 8.03
C THR A 120 44.23 22.52 6.97
N PHE A 121 43.48 23.60 7.21
CA PHE A 121 43.56 24.83 6.43
C PHE A 121 43.44 26.05 7.36
N GLN A 122 43.85 27.23 6.86
CA GLN A 122 43.93 28.45 7.65
C GLN A 122 43.15 29.61 7.02
N PHE A 123 42.43 30.35 7.85
CA PHE A 123 41.72 31.57 7.48
C PHE A 123 41.72 32.59 8.64
N ALA A 124 41.42 33.85 8.37
CA ALA A 124 41.30 34.87 9.42
C ALA A 124 40.05 34.60 10.27
N SER A 125 40.21 34.38 11.57
CA SER A 125 39.13 34.04 12.52
C SER A 125 38.07 35.14 12.69
N ASP A 126 38.40 36.37 12.31
CA ASP A 126 37.59 37.58 12.37
C ASP A 126 37.19 38.12 10.98
N CYS A 127 37.38 37.31 9.93
CA CYS A 127 36.94 37.61 8.57
C CYS A 127 35.43 37.92 8.44
N ALA A 128 34.64 37.49 9.43
CA ALA A 128 33.27 37.94 9.64
C ALA A 128 32.97 38.05 11.13
N GLN A 129 31.99 38.91 11.47
CA GLN A 129 31.52 39.12 12.83
C GLN A 129 29.98 39.13 12.87
N ARG A 130 29.43 38.65 13.99
CA ARG A 130 27.99 38.74 14.30
C ARG A 130 27.83 39.19 15.74
N GLY A 131 27.22 40.37 15.94
CA GLY A 131 27.28 41.04 17.24
C GLY A 131 28.73 41.28 17.64
N ASN A 132 29.11 40.89 18.86
CA ASN A 132 30.47 41.05 19.39
C ASN A 132 31.34 39.80 19.24
N LYS A 133 30.93 38.80 18.46
CA LYS A 133 31.65 37.53 18.28
C LYS A 133 32.22 37.42 16.88
N SER A 134 33.48 36.98 16.78
CA SER A 134 34.09 36.62 15.51
C SER A 134 33.56 35.28 15.00
N ILE A 135 33.65 35.04 13.70
CA ILE A 135 33.17 33.80 13.10
C ILE A 135 33.90 32.56 13.66
N GLY A 136 35.19 32.68 13.99
CA GLY A 136 35.94 31.62 14.67
C GLY A 136 35.38 31.29 16.07
N VAL A 137 34.95 32.30 16.83
CA VAL A 137 34.30 32.09 18.15
C VAL A 137 32.96 31.41 17.95
N LEU A 138 32.12 31.87 17.02
CA LEU A 138 30.81 31.28 16.74
C LEU A 138 30.93 29.81 16.32
N MET A 139 31.91 29.48 15.47
CA MET A 139 32.16 28.10 15.06
C MET A 139 32.57 27.22 16.25
N ASN A 140 33.46 27.70 17.11
CA ASN A 140 33.87 26.97 18.31
C ASN A 140 32.71 26.76 19.30
N GLU A 141 31.79 27.72 19.44
CA GLU A 141 30.58 27.55 20.25
C GLU A 141 29.67 26.45 19.72
N MET A 142 29.51 26.36 18.39
CA MET A 142 28.72 25.29 17.77
C MET A 142 29.37 23.92 17.92
N ILE A 143 30.69 23.83 17.76
CA ILE A 143 31.43 22.58 17.95
C ILE A 143 31.37 22.14 19.42
N ALA A 144 31.43 23.09 20.37
CA ALA A 144 31.36 22.80 21.80
C ALA A 144 30.02 22.18 22.23
N ILE A 145 28.91 22.49 21.55
CA ILE A 145 27.60 21.84 21.77
C ILE A 145 27.45 20.52 21.00
N GLY A 146 28.49 20.08 20.27
CA GLY A 146 28.51 18.82 19.52
C GLY A 146 28.01 18.94 18.07
N ALA A 147 27.72 20.14 17.57
CA ALA A 147 27.33 20.32 16.18
C ALA A 147 28.56 20.23 15.25
N ARG A 148 28.39 19.59 14.09
CA ARG A 148 29.41 19.57 13.05
C ARG A 148 29.21 20.73 12.09
N ILE A 149 30.30 21.36 11.68
CA ILE A 149 30.22 22.51 10.76
C ILE A 149 30.61 22.05 9.37
N THR A 150 29.68 22.16 8.43
CA THR A 150 29.98 21.93 7.02
C THR A 150 30.25 23.27 6.33
N LEU A 151 31.30 23.32 5.52
CA LEU A 151 31.70 24.48 4.71
C LEU A 151 32.15 24.05 3.32
N ALA A 152 32.26 25.00 2.40
CA ALA A 152 32.90 24.77 1.10
C ALA A 152 34.13 25.65 0.93
N ILE A 153 35.08 25.23 0.09
CA ILE A 153 36.21 26.03 -0.34
C ILE A 153 36.12 26.14 -1.87
N GLU A 154 36.28 27.34 -2.41
CA GLU A 154 36.28 27.57 -3.84
C GLU A 154 37.38 26.74 -4.53
N GLY A 155 36.99 26.02 -5.59
CA GLY A 155 37.88 25.11 -6.31
C GLY A 155 38.01 23.70 -5.69
N ALA A 156 37.45 23.45 -4.50
CA ALA A 156 37.47 22.13 -3.87
C ALA A 156 36.54 21.12 -4.57
N ALA A 157 36.92 19.84 -4.53
CA ALA A 157 36.10 18.74 -5.05
C ALA A 157 34.82 18.49 -4.22
N THR A 158 34.92 18.64 -2.90
CA THR A 158 33.85 18.31 -1.95
C THR A 158 33.77 19.35 -0.83
N ARG A 159 32.70 19.29 -0.02
CA ARG A 159 32.58 20.11 1.20
C ARG A 159 33.44 19.55 2.31
N CYS A 160 33.96 20.45 3.14
CA CYS A 160 34.68 20.09 4.35
C CYS A 160 33.75 20.09 5.54
N THR A 161 33.92 19.09 6.41
CA THR A 161 33.27 19.03 7.72
C THR A 161 34.33 19.23 8.80
N ILE A 162 33.97 20.01 9.82
CA ILE A 162 34.80 20.28 10.99
C ILE A 162 34.01 19.84 12.21
N SER A 163 34.53 18.86 12.93
CA SER A 163 34.04 18.45 14.25
C SER A 163 35.02 18.81 15.39
N THR A 164 36.23 19.25 15.07
CA THR A 164 37.26 19.61 16.05
C THR A 164 37.35 21.13 16.20
N ALA A 165 37.46 21.60 17.44
CA ALA A 165 37.56 23.03 17.73
C ALA A 165 38.73 23.68 16.97
N LEU A 166 38.49 24.87 16.41
CA LEU A 166 39.50 25.64 15.69
C LEU A 166 40.57 26.15 16.66
N ALA A 167 41.83 25.97 16.28
CA ALA A 167 42.96 26.58 16.97
C ALA A 167 43.09 28.05 16.52
N VAL A 168 42.71 28.99 17.38
CA VAL A 168 42.73 30.43 17.09
C VAL A 168 43.93 31.09 17.76
N ALA A 169 44.85 31.64 16.97
CA ALA A 169 45.98 32.39 17.47
C ALA A 169 45.55 33.81 17.90
N ASN A 170 45.61 34.11 19.21
CA ASN A 170 45.07 35.35 19.77
C ASN A 170 45.72 36.64 19.23
N THR A 171 46.99 36.58 18.81
CA THR A 171 47.77 37.72 18.32
C THR A 171 47.59 37.98 16.82
N THR A 172 47.61 36.93 15.99
CA THR A 172 47.51 37.03 14.53
C THR A 172 46.08 36.86 14.02
N LYS A 173 45.13 36.51 14.90
CA LYS A 173 43.73 36.20 14.57
C LYS A 173 43.58 35.11 13.50
N VAL A 174 44.57 34.24 13.34
CA VAL A 174 44.50 33.11 12.41
C VAL A 174 43.77 31.95 13.07
N ALA A 175 42.71 31.46 12.42
CA ALA A 175 42.06 30.20 12.77
C ALA A 175 42.66 29.07 11.92
N THR A 176 43.13 28.02 12.58
CA THR A 176 43.48 26.74 11.93
C THR A 176 42.33 25.76 12.16
N ALA A 177 41.68 25.35 11.08
CA ALA A 177 40.63 24.34 11.10
C ALA A 177 41.22 22.98 10.78
N THR A 178 40.78 21.95 11.51
CA THR A 178 41.05 20.54 11.19
C THR A 178 39.80 19.95 10.58
N VAL A 179 39.89 19.41 9.37
CA VAL A 179 38.77 18.79 8.67
C VAL A 179 38.69 17.31 9.00
N ASP A 180 37.47 16.78 9.01
CA ASP A 180 37.20 15.37 9.31
C ASP A 180 37.67 14.46 8.16
N ASP A 181 37.64 14.96 6.91
CA ASP A 181 38.12 14.25 5.72
C ASP A 181 39.08 15.14 4.90
N PRO A 182 40.38 14.76 4.77
CA PRO A 182 41.35 15.53 4.01
C PRO A 182 41.05 15.58 2.50
N ALA A 183 40.19 14.70 1.95
CA ALA A 183 39.83 14.72 0.53
C ALA A 183 39.06 15.98 0.11
N CYS A 184 38.55 16.78 1.06
CA CYS A 184 37.93 18.07 0.75
C CYS A 184 38.95 19.20 0.54
N LEU A 185 40.24 18.96 0.81
CA LEU A 185 41.32 19.96 0.73
C LEU A 185 42.09 19.92 -0.59
N VAL A 186 41.53 19.29 -1.62
CA VAL A 186 42.15 19.18 -2.94
C VAL A 186 41.21 19.72 -4.03
N THR A 187 41.79 20.12 -5.15
CA THR A 187 41.03 20.69 -6.27
C THR A 187 40.10 19.66 -6.90
N ALA A 188 38.96 20.11 -7.42
CA ALA A 188 37.98 19.27 -8.11
C ALA A 188 38.56 18.51 -9.32
N ASP A 189 39.49 19.13 -10.05
CA ASP A 189 40.06 18.59 -11.29
C ASP A 189 41.23 17.63 -11.06
N ASN A 190 41.88 17.69 -9.89
CA ASN A 190 43.02 16.85 -9.57
C ASN A 190 43.13 16.59 -8.05
N PRO A 191 42.90 15.34 -7.58
CA PRO A 191 42.97 14.98 -6.16
C PRO A 191 44.39 15.00 -5.58
N ALA A 192 45.43 15.27 -6.39
CA ALA A 192 46.80 15.51 -5.92
C ALA A 192 47.16 17.00 -5.80
N SER A 193 46.29 17.92 -6.25
CA SER A 193 46.57 19.35 -6.24
C SER A 193 45.91 20.06 -5.05
N PRO A 194 46.68 20.78 -4.22
CA PRO A 194 46.12 21.59 -3.13
C PRO A 194 45.34 22.79 -3.67
N ILE A 195 44.46 23.33 -2.85
CA ILE A 195 43.69 24.54 -3.16
C ILE A 195 44.59 25.74 -2.86
N PRO A 196 44.74 26.69 -3.80
CA PRO A 196 45.67 27.80 -3.66
C PRO A 196 45.24 28.81 -2.58
N ALA A 197 46.23 29.52 -2.02
CA ALA A 197 45.98 30.65 -1.13
C ALA A 197 45.10 31.71 -1.81
N GLY A 198 44.26 32.38 -1.03
CA GLY A 198 43.33 33.39 -1.54
C GLY A 198 41.97 32.86 -2.00
N ALA A 199 41.79 31.54 -2.14
CA ALA A 199 40.49 30.93 -2.46
C ALA A 199 39.44 31.25 -1.38
N HIS A 200 38.18 31.41 -1.79
CA HIS A 200 37.08 31.73 -0.87
C HIS A 200 36.72 30.54 0.03
N VAL A 201 36.71 30.76 1.34
CA VAL A 201 36.11 29.84 2.31
C VAL A 201 34.64 30.19 2.49
N LEU A 202 33.76 29.38 1.89
CA LEU A 202 32.31 29.51 1.94
C LEU A 202 31.77 28.95 3.26
N LEU A 203 31.91 29.72 4.33
CA LEU A 203 31.33 29.42 5.65
C LEU A 203 29.80 29.39 5.62
N PRO A 204 29.13 28.62 6.51
CA PRO A 204 27.67 28.61 6.59
C PRO A 204 27.11 29.96 7.02
N ARG A 205 25.91 30.26 6.56
CA ARG A 205 25.14 31.44 6.95
C ARG A 205 24.32 31.19 8.20
N PHE A 206 23.79 29.99 8.30
CA PHE A 206 23.07 29.51 9.46
C PHE A 206 23.50 28.09 9.76
N ILE A 207 23.50 27.74 11.04
CA ILE A 207 23.59 26.36 11.49
C ILE A 207 22.29 26.06 12.23
N VAL A 208 21.65 24.96 11.85
CA VAL A 208 20.43 24.49 12.51
C VAL A 208 20.75 23.20 13.22
N HIS A 209 20.27 23.03 14.43
CA HIS A 209 20.52 21.82 15.22
C HIS A 209 19.32 21.46 16.08
N ASN A 210 19.25 20.19 16.47
CA ASN A 210 18.32 19.73 17.48
C ASN A 210 18.79 20.23 18.87
N PRO A 211 17.95 20.94 19.65
CA PRO A 211 18.35 21.53 20.93
C PRO A 211 18.71 20.51 22.01
N GLN A 212 18.17 19.29 21.94
CA GLN A 212 18.44 18.22 22.91
C GLN A 212 19.66 17.38 22.52
N ASN A 213 19.90 17.18 21.22
CA ASN A 213 21.04 16.40 20.73
C ASN A 213 21.62 16.98 19.42
N PRO A 214 22.46 18.03 19.51
CA PRO A 214 23.05 18.68 18.34
C PRO A 214 23.98 17.76 17.53
N ALA A 215 24.56 16.75 18.18
CA ALA A 215 25.43 15.76 17.53
C ALA A 215 24.64 14.77 16.68
N ALA A 216 23.42 14.41 17.09
CA ALA A 216 22.53 13.55 16.32
C ALA A 216 21.90 14.25 15.12
N PHE A 217 21.61 15.56 15.23
CA PHE A 217 21.04 16.33 14.13
C PHE A 217 21.56 17.77 14.11
N ASN A 218 22.30 18.08 13.03
CA ASN A 218 22.67 19.45 12.66
C ASN A 218 22.82 19.58 11.15
N ILE A 219 22.57 20.78 10.64
CA ILE A 219 22.74 21.14 9.22
C ILE A 219 23.39 22.52 9.12
N SER A 220 24.26 22.69 8.14
CA SER A 220 24.92 23.95 7.82
C SER A 220 24.35 24.50 6.50
N LEU A 221 23.71 25.67 6.54
CA LEU A 221 23.08 26.30 5.39
C LEU A 221 24.07 27.25 4.70
N ILE A 222 24.45 26.94 3.46
CA ILE A 222 25.52 27.63 2.73
C ILE A 222 25.00 28.15 1.38
N GLU A 223 25.49 29.33 0.97
CA GLU A 223 25.17 29.95 -0.33
C GLU A 223 26.14 29.60 -1.49
N PRO A 224 25.66 29.73 -2.75
CA PRO A 224 24.28 30.00 -3.09
C PRO A 224 23.46 28.73 -2.89
N PRO A 225 22.15 28.85 -2.62
CA PRO A 225 21.31 27.68 -2.41
C PRO A 225 21.25 26.75 -3.64
N GLY A 226 21.82 27.15 -4.78
CA GLY A 226 21.89 26.35 -6.01
C GLY A 226 23.30 26.05 -6.56
N SER A 227 24.40 26.41 -5.90
CA SER A 227 25.74 26.00 -6.38
C SER A 227 26.64 25.45 -5.27
N ASN A 228 26.99 24.17 -5.41
CA ASN A 228 28.03 23.47 -4.65
C ASN A 228 27.71 23.19 -3.16
N ALA A 229 26.48 22.78 -2.86
CA ALA A 229 26.22 21.64 -1.97
C ALA A 229 25.90 20.45 -2.85
N PRO A 230 26.27 19.18 -2.55
CA PRO A 230 25.41 18.09 -3.00
C PRO A 230 24.06 18.37 -2.33
N ALA A 231 23.07 18.84 -3.08
CA ALA A 231 21.68 18.77 -2.68
C ALA A 231 21.17 17.55 -3.43
N ILE A 232 20.75 16.52 -2.69
CA ILE A 232 19.96 15.47 -3.29
C ILE A 232 18.51 15.93 -3.33
N ALA A 233 17.85 15.69 -4.46
CA ALA A 233 16.42 15.83 -4.59
C ALA A 233 15.84 14.51 -5.06
N LEU A 234 14.66 14.22 -4.55
CA LEU A 234 13.86 13.09 -4.98
C LEU A 234 12.51 13.66 -5.37
N ASP A 235 12.23 13.61 -6.67
CA ASP A 235 10.95 14.03 -7.22
C ASP A 235 10.11 12.80 -7.55
N ALA A 236 8.83 12.88 -7.21
CA ALA A 236 7.84 11.88 -7.53
C ALA A 236 6.45 12.51 -7.39
N PRO A 237 5.49 12.17 -8.27
CA PRO A 237 4.14 12.68 -8.17
C PRO A 237 3.46 12.19 -6.90
N MET A 238 2.50 12.97 -6.38
CA MET A 238 1.70 12.57 -5.22
C MET A 238 0.84 11.35 -5.49
N THR A 239 0.34 11.21 -6.73
CA THR A 239 -0.55 10.14 -7.15
C THR A 239 -0.15 9.59 -8.52
N LYS A 240 -0.32 8.29 -8.73
CA LYS A 240 -0.16 7.64 -10.04
C LYS A 240 -1.17 6.52 -10.22
N ALA A 241 -1.89 6.54 -11.33
CA ALA A 241 -2.74 5.44 -11.73
C ALA A 241 -1.93 4.32 -12.41
N VAL A 242 -2.21 3.07 -12.05
CA VAL A 242 -1.57 1.86 -12.59
C VAL A 242 -2.63 0.76 -12.77
N ILE A 243 -2.40 -0.18 -13.68
CA ILE A 243 -3.28 -1.32 -13.92
C ILE A 243 -2.96 -2.43 -12.92
N GLY A 244 -3.98 -2.92 -12.21
CA GLY A 244 -3.89 -3.99 -11.24
C GLY A 244 -3.76 -5.39 -11.84
N GLY A 245 -3.90 -6.43 -11.02
CA GLY A 245 -3.87 -7.82 -11.48
C GLY A 245 -2.50 -8.30 -11.97
N GLY A 246 -1.41 -7.75 -11.44
CA GLY A 246 -0.05 -8.16 -11.80
C GLY A 246 0.46 -7.66 -13.15
N PHE A 247 -0.24 -6.74 -13.81
CA PHE A 247 0.29 -6.07 -15.00
C PHE A 247 1.62 -5.38 -14.71
N LYS A 248 2.49 -5.37 -15.72
CA LYS A 248 3.70 -4.57 -15.69
C LYS A 248 3.31 -3.12 -15.95
N ASN A 249 3.53 -2.26 -14.96
CA ASN A 249 3.32 -0.84 -15.07
C ASN A 249 4.67 -0.14 -15.02
N ASP A 250 4.93 0.72 -15.99
CA ASP A 250 6.11 1.58 -15.97
C ASP A 250 5.89 2.66 -14.89
N ILE A 251 6.84 2.77 -13.96
CA ILE A 251 6.85 3.80 -12.91
C ILE A 251 8.11 4.67 -12.94
N PRO A 252 8.58 5.17 -14.11
CA PRO A 252 9.73 6.08 -14.22
C PRO A 252 9.35 7.50 -13.76
N ILE A 253 8.65 7.58 -12.63
CA ILE A 253 8.15 8.80 -12.00
C ILE A 253 9.05 9.25 -10.86
N ILE A 254 10.01 8.41 -10.45
CA ILE A 254 10.95 8.70 -9.38
C ILE A 254 12.21 9.28 -10.03
N ASP A 255 12.39 10.59 -9.91
CA ASP A 255 13.58 11.25 -10.39
C ASP A 255 14.53 11.53 -9.22
N ALA A 256 15.69 10.87 -9.24
CA ALA A 256 16.76 11.10 -8.29
C ALA A 256 17.74 12.10 -8.91
N LEU A 257 17.91 13.23 -8.25
CA LEU A 257 18.79 14.31 -8.68
C LEU A 257 19.85 14.55 -7.61
N ALA A 258 21.04 14.87 -8.07
CA ALA A 258 22.09 15.45 -7.24
C ALA A 258 22.68 16.61 -8.02
N THR A 259 22.92 17.72 -7.33
CA THR A 259 23.56 18.91 -7.89
C THR A 259 25.03 18.69 -8.27
N ILE A 260 25.70 17.68 -7.70
CA ILE A 260 27.07 17.29 -8.04
C ILE A 260 27.02 16.04 -8.93
N PRO A 261 27.54 16.09 -10.17
CA PRO A 261 27.69 14.91 -11.03
C PRO A 261 28.49 13.81 -10.33
N LEU A 262 28.20 12.55 -10.66
CA LEU A 262 28.88 11.37 -10.06
C LEU A 262 28.70 11.19 -8.54
N THR A 263 27.83 11.96 -7.87
CA THR A 263 27.50 11.74 -6.44
C THR A 263 27.06 10.29 -6.22
N LYS A 264 27.65 9.61 -5.23
CA LYS A 264 27.21 8.26 -4.85
C LYS A 264 25.95 8.35 -4.01
N VAL A 265 24.91 7.63 -4.42
CA VAL A 265 23.60 7.66 -3.78
C VAL A 265 23.10 6.23 -3.56
N SER A 266 22.29 6.07 -2.52
CA SER A 266 21.52 4.86 -2.25
C SER A 266 20.03 5.22 -2.28
N VAL A 267 19.29 4.68 -3.26
CA VAL A 267 17.84 4.87 -3.37
C VAL A 267 17.14 3.57 -3.04
N ALA A 268 16.30 3.55 -2.01
CA ALA A 268 15.40 2.44 -1.70
C ALA A 268 13.97 2.81 -2.15
N VAL A 269 13.32 1.92 -2.89
CA VAL A 269 11.92 2.03 -3.30
C VAL A 269 11.16 0.85 -2.69
N GLU A 270 10.07 1.12 -1.98
CA GLU A 270 9.30 0.14 -1.21
C GLU A 270 7.79 0.33 -1.44
N THR A 271 7.07 -0.75 -1.68
CA THR A 271 5.59 -0.74 -1.76
C THR A 271 4.96 -1.02 -0.40
N GLU A 272 3.76 -0.48 -0.17
CA GLU A 272 2.96 -0.74 1.03
C GLU A 272 2.32 -2.15 0.99
N GLU A 273 1.77 -2.56 -0.16
CA GLU A 273 1.23 -3.91 -0.35
C GLU A 273 2.36 -4.96 -0.34
N PRO A 274 2.36 -5.91 0.63
CA PRO A 274 3.51 -6.80 0.85
C PRO A 274 3.81 -7.76 -0.31
N LYS A 275 2.80 -8.10 -1.13
CA LYS A 275 2.94 -9.04 -2.26
C LYS A 275 3.20 -8.34 -3.60
N SER A 276 3.28 -7.01 -3.61
CA SER A 276 3.68 -6.23 -4.80
C SER A 276 5.14 -6.49 -5.16
N ARG A 277 5.46 -6.26 -6.43
CA ARG A 277 6.77 -6.60 -7.01
C ARG A 277 7.32 -5.42 -7.79
N LEU A 278 8.54 -5.05 -7.46
CA LEU A 278 9.33 -4.06 -8.18
C LEU A 278 10.37 -4.77 -9.04
N LYS A 279 10.40 -4.45 -10.34
CA LYS A 279 11.29 -5.09 -11.32
C LYS A 279 11.98 -4.06 -12.20
N LEU A 280 13.13 -4.44 -12.75
CA LEU A 280 13.82 -3.69 -13.79
C LEU A 280 13.70 -4.39 -15.13
N THR A 281 13.56 -3.60 -16.19
CA THR A 281 13.68 -4.12 -17.55
C THR A 281 15.14 -4.42 -17.91
N THR A 282 16.05 -3.54 -17.49
CA THR A 282 17.50 -3.65 -17.69
C THR A 282 18.23 -3.00 -16.52
N THR A 283 19.35 -3.58 -16.09
CA THR A 283 20.22 -2.98 -15.06
C THR A 283 21.36 -2.22 -15.75
N PRO A 284 21.45 -0.89 -15.60
CA PRO A 284 22.56 -0.13 -16.14
C PRO A 284 23.90 -0.54 -15.50
N PRO A 285 25.02 -0.48 -16.24
CA PRO A 285 26.34 -0.69 -15.65
C PRO A 285 26.63 0.36 -14.56
N GLY A 286 27.38 -0.03 -13.53
CA GLY A 286 27.77 0.88 -12.44
C GLY A 286 26.70 1.12 -11.37
N VAL A 287 25.61 0.33 -11.36
CA VAL A 287 24.62 0.28 -10.28
C VAL A 287 24.57 -1.13 -9.68
N THR A 288 24.64 -1.20 -8.35
CA THR A 288 24.30 -2.40 -7.60
C THR A 288 22.81 -2.36 -7.25
N VAL A 289 22.09 -3.42 -7.58
CA VAL A 289 20.64 -3.53 -7.29
C VAL A 289 20.38 -4.75 -6.42
N THR A 290 19.65 -4.57 -5.32
CA THR A 290 19.27 -5.65 -4.40
C THR A 290 17.75 -5.67 -4.19
N GLY A 291 17.17 -6.86 -3.98
CA GLY A 291 15.75 -7.02 -3.66
C GLY A 291 14.79 -7.04 -4.86
N LEU A 292 15.30 -7.14 -6.09
CA LEU A 292 14.49 -7.22 -7.30
C LEU A 292 13.47 -8.36 -7.23
N GLY A 293 12.26 -8.08 -7.70
CA GLY A 293 11.14 -9.02 -7.67
C GLY A 293 10.38 -9.03 -6.34
N GLY A 294 10.88 -8.38 -5.29
CA GLY A 294 10.17 -8.16 -4.03
C GLY A 294 9.48 -6.80 -3.95
N ARG A 295 8.89 -6.53 -2.78
CA ARG A 295 8.24 -5.25 -2.44
C ARG A 295 9.22 -4.08 -2.24
N ARG A 296 10.50 -4.37 -1.97
CA ARG A 296 11.54 -3.37 -1.72
C ARG A 296 12.76 -3.65 -2.60
N VAL A 297 13.20 -2.62 -3.32
CA VAL A 297 14.41 -2.64 -4.13
C VAL A 297 15.32 -1.50 -3.70
N THR A 298 16.62 -1.76 -3.62
CA THR A 298 17.63 -0.74 -3.34
C THR A 298 18.59 -0.64 -4.51
N PHE A 299 18.89 0.59 -4.92
CA PHE A 299 19.82 0.97 -5.98
C PHE A 299 20.98 1.73 -5.37
N GLN A 300 22.21 1.30 -5.64
CA GLN A 300 23.42 1.96 -5.13
C GLN A 300 24.39 2.21 -6.28
N GLY A 301 24.87 3.44 -6.41
CA GLY A 301 25.80 3.82 -7.46
C GLY A 301 25.93 5.33 -7.61
N GLN A 302 26.57 5.76 -8.69
CA GLN A 302 26.60 7.17 -9.08
C GLN A 302 25.20 7.63 -9.53
N ILE A 303 24.85 8.88 -9.21
CA ILE A 303 23.51 9.45 -9.42
C ILE A 303 22.99 9.26 -10.85
N GLU A 304 23.83 9.43 -11.86
CA GLU A 304 23.45 9.27 -13.28
C GLU A 304 23.02 7.83 -13.60
N ASN A 305 23.79 6.84 -13.12
CA ASN A 305 23.49 5.43 -13.32
C ASN A 305 22.25 5.02 -12.51
N VAL A 306 22.10 5.52 -11.29
CA VAL A 306 20.92 5.26 -10.45
C VAL A 306 19.66 5.86 -11.08
N ARG A 307 19.74 7.07 -11.65
CA ARG A 307 18.63 7.71 -12.39
C ARG A 307 18.21 6.88 -13.59
N LEU A 308 19.16 6.36 -14.37
CA LEU A 308 18.87 5.44 -15.48
C LEU A 308 18.23 4.12 -15.00
N ALA A 309 18.60 3.62 -13.83
CA ALA A 309 18.00 2.42 -13.26
C ALA A 309 16.55 2.69 -12.81
N LEU A 310 16.29 3.80 -12.14
CA LEU A 310 14.94 4.23 -11.72
C LEU A 310 14.02 4.47 -12.93
N ALA A 311 14.55 5.02 -14.02
CA ALA A 311 13.82 5.18 -15.28
C ALA A 311 13.39 3.85 -15.92
N ASN A 312 13.99 2.72 -15.52
CA ASN A 312 13.64 1.38 -15.98
C ASN A 312 12.82 0.58 -14.95
N LEU A 313 12.45 1.21 -13.82
CA LEU A 313 11.71 0.56 -12.75
C LEU A 313 10.25 0.38 -13.13
N THR A 314 9.75 -0.82 -12.84
CA THR A 314 8.37 -1.22 -13.09
C THR A 314 7.74 -1.77 -11.83
N TYR A 315 6.45 -1.51 -11.70
CA TYR A 315 5.59 -1.95 -10.61
C TYR A 315 4.61 -3.01 -11.11
N GLN A 316 4.44 -4.06 -10.33
CA GLN A 316 3.38 -5.06 -10.51
C GLN A 316 2.69 -5.27 -9.18
N SER A 317 1.39 -5.00 -9.11
CA SER A 317 0.58 -5.39 -7.96
C SER A 317 0.52 -6.93 -7.85
N PRO A 318 0.00 -7.50 -6.75
CA PRO A 318 -0.32 -8.92 -6.68
C PRO A 318 -1.31 -9.32 -7.78
N ASP A 319 -1.29 -10.59 -8.20
CA ASP A 319 -2.29 -11.07 -9.16
C ASP A 319 -3.69 -10.99 -8.52
N GLY A 320 -4.68 -10.53 -9.30
CA GLY A 320 -6.03 -10.26 -8.82
C GLY A 320 -6.22 -9.02 -7.94
N PHE A 321 -5.17 -8.25 -7.63
CA PHE A 321 -5.27 -7.07 -6.76
C PHE A 321 -5.56 -5.78 -7.53
N PHE A 322 -6.46 -4.97 -6.97
CA PHE A 322 -6.66 -3.55 -7.28
C PHE A 322 -7.13 -2.80 -6.02
N GLY A 323 -7.05 -1.48 -6.01
CA GLY A 323 -7.26 -0.63 -4.82
C GLY A 323 -6.10 0.34 -4.59
N GLU A 324 -5.88 0.70 -3.33
CA GLU A 324 -4.80 1.62 -2.96
C GLU A 324 -3.52 0.85 -2.60
N ASP A 325 -2.39 1.35 -3.08
CA ASP A 325 -1.04 0.97 -2.66
C ASP A 325 -0.21 2.28 -2.58
N ALA A 326 1.02 2.22 -2.09
CA ALA A 326 1.91 3.38 -2.07
C ALA A 326 3.35 2.98 -2.36
N LEU A 327 4.08 3.86 -3.05
CA LEU A 327 5.53 3.77 -3.23
C LEU A 327 6.22 4.75 -2.29
N PHE A 328 7.04 4.21 -1.41
CA PHE A 328 7.97 4.97 -0.57
C PHE A 328 9.34 4.92 -1.21
N SER A 329 9.82 6.08 -1.65
CA SER A 329 11.15 6.24 -2.21
C SER A 329 12.00 7.01 -1.21
N THR A 330 13.14 6.44 -0.82
CA THR A 330 14.09 7.06 0.10
C THR A 330 15.45 7.10 -0.56
N MET A 331 15.99 8.29 -0.76
CA MET A 331 17.31 8.55 -1.27
C MET A 331 18.24 8.98 -0.13
N VAL A 332 19.46 8.43 -0.11
CA VAL A 332 20.51 8.75 0.85
C VAL A 332 21.81 9.06 0.11
N SER A 333 22.47 10.15 0.52
CA SER A 333 23.80 10.55 0.10
C SER A 333 24.43 11.30 1.28
N GLU A 334 25.21 10.60 2.10
CA GLU A 334 25.59 11.05 3.44
C GLU A 334 26.04 12.53 3.50
N PRO A 335 25.50 13.34 4.45
CA PRO A 335 24.51 13.03 5.49
C PRO A 335 23.04 13.19 5.02
N LEU A 336 22.80 13.40 3.73
CA LEU A 336 21.50 13.82 3.23
C LEU A 336 20.56 12.65 3.02
N ARG A 337 19.32 12.83 3.43
CA ARG A 337 18.22 11.91 3.19
C ARG A 337 17.02 12.66 2.62
N LYS A 338 16.37 12.07 1.62
CA LYS A 338 15.09 12.55 1.08
C LYS A 338 14.13 11.40 0.93
N THR A 339 12.88 11.59 1.35
CA THR A 339 11.82 10.60 1.21
C THR A 339 10.64 11.19 0.47
N ARG A 340 10.03 10.40 -0.42
CA ARG A 340 8.79 10.70 -1.13
C ARG A 340 7.83 9.54 -1.03
N ARG A 341 6.54 9.87 -0.91
CA ARG A 341 5.43 8.93 -1.00
C ARG A 341 4.64 9.25 -2.26
N THR A 342 4.43 8.25 -3.10
CA THR A 342 3.47 8.31 -4.20
C THR A 342 2.34 7.34 -3.91
N ASN A 343 1.11 7.83 -3.86
CA ASN A 343 -0.06 6.97 -3.75
C ASN A 343 -0.34 6.33 -5.13
N LEU A 344 -0.39 5.00 -5.16
CA LEU A 344 -0.74 4.24 -6.35
C LEU A 344 -2.25 3.96 -6.34
N ASN A 345 -2.96 4.53 -7.30
CA ASN A 345 -4.33 4.15 -7.59
C ASN A 345 -4.30 2.95 -8.54
N VAL A 346 -4.39 1.75 -7.98
CA VAL A 346 -4.37 0.50 -8.73
C VAL A 346 -5.78 0.24 -9.29
N ILE A 347 -5.94 0.45 -10.59
CA ILE A 347 -7.20 0.31 -11.32
C ILE A 347 -7.49 -1.17 -11.56
N ALA A 348 -8.75 -1.57 -11.47
CA ALA A 348 -9.19 -2.92 -11.76
C ALA A 348 -8.88 -3.35 -13.21
N ASN A 349 -8.35 -4.55 -13.38
CA ASN A 349 -8.33 -5.19 -14.70
C ASN A 349 -9.64 -5.96 -14.88
N CYS A 350 -10.48 -5.56 -15.83
CA CYS A 350 -11.76 -6.23 -16.10
C CYS A 350 -11.68 -7.42 -17.07
N GLY A 351 -10.50 -7.87 -17.50
CA GLY A 351 -10.39 -9.02 -18.41
C GLY A 351 -11.21 -8.83 -19.70
N ASN A 352 -11.02 -7.66 -20.34
CA ASN A 352 -11.74 -7.21 -21.55
C ASN A 352 -13.28 -7.14 -21.43
N GLN A 353 -13.87 -7.30 -20.24
CA GLN A 353 -15.29 -7.08 -20.06
C GLN A 353 -15.59 -5.57 -20.21
N THR A 354 -16.56 -5.24 -21.06
CA THR A 354 -17.03 -3.86 -21.29
C THR A 354 -18.32 -3.55 -20.53
N CYS A 355 -18.87 -4.54 -19.84
CA CYS A 355 -20.03 -4.40 -18.97
C CYS A 355 -19.69 -4.92 -17.59
N GLY A 356 -20.27 -4.27 -16.58
CA GLY A 356 -20.28 -4.74 -15.20
C GLY A 356 -19.41 -3.90 -14.29
N THR A 357 -19.21 -4.43 -13.10
CA THR A 357 -18.46 -3.81 -12.01
C THR A 357 -17.42 -4.81 -11.55
N ALA A 358 -16.16 -4.39 -11.54
CA ALA A 358 -15.08 -5.13 -10.93
C ALA A 358 -15.12 -5.00 -9.41
N THR A 359 -15.02 -6.12 -8.71
CA THR A 359 -14.97 -6.18 -7.25
C THR A 359 -13.81 -7.06 -6.81
N ARG A 360 -13.09 -6.68 -5.76
CA ARG A 360 -11.96 -7.50 -5.26
C ARG A 360 -12.48 -8.50 -4.24
N PHE A 361 -12.27 -9.77 -4.52
CA PHE A 361 -12.56 -10.86 -3.59
C PHE A 361 -11.24 -11.25 -2.93
N ASP A 362 -11.16 -11.06 -1.63
CA ASP A 362 -10.01 -11.43 -0.83
C ASP A 362 -10.33 -12.79 -0.21
N LEU A 363 -9.57 -13.82 -0.57
CA LEU A 363 -9.76 -15.18 -0.06
C LEU A 363 -8.76 -15.44 1.06
N GLY A 364 -9.24 -16.00 2.15
CA GLY A 364 -8.38 -16.37 3.25
C GLY A 364 -9.14 -16.88 4.47
N THR A 365 -8.78 -16.36 5.65
CA THR A 365 -9.39 -16.72 6.92
C THR A 365 -9.98 -15.50 7.62
N PHE A 366 -11.13 -15.69 8.26
CA PHE A 366 -11.75 -14.69 9.11
C PHE A 366 -11.66 -15.13 10.56
N ASN A 367 -11.14 -14.27 11.42
CA ASN A 367 -11.10 -14.54 12.85
C ASN A 367 -12.24 -13.77 13.54
N ALA A 368 -13.33 -14.49 13.82
CA ALA A 368 -14.54 -13.95 14.44
C ALA A 368 -14.30 -13.30 15.82
N SER A 369 -13.30 -13.71 16.59
CA SER A 369 -13.02 -13.10 17.90
C SER A 369 -12.32 -11.75 17.79
N THR A 370 -11.65 -11.48 16.66
CA THR A 370 -10.91 -10.23 16.42
C THR A 370 -11.52 -9.37 15.33
N GLY A 371 -12.53 -9.86 14.61
CA GLY A 371 -13.09 -9.22 13.40
C GLY A 371 -12.10 -9.12 12.23
N LYS A 372 -10.91 -9.71 12.33
CA LYS A 372 -9.84 -9.51 11.34
C LYS A 372 -9.87 -10.56 10.24
N PHE A 373 -9.85 -10.10 9.00
CA PHE A 373 -9.62 -10.93 7.82
C PHE A 373 -8.12 -11.03 7.49
N THR A 374 -7.63 -12.23 7.21
CA THR A 374 -6.26 -12.48 6.75
C THR A 374 -6.27 -12.93 5.29
N THR A 375 -5.79 -12.08 4.39
CA THR A 375 -5.84 -12.35 2.95
C THR A 375 -4.69 -13.25 2.47
N HIS A 376 -5.05 -14.39 1.89
CA HIS A 376 -4.10 -15.33 1.28
C HIS A 376 -4.05 -15.19 -0.24
N LYS A 377 -5.18 -14.90 -0.90
CA LYS A 377 -5.26 -14.73 -2.36
C LYS A 377 -6.22 -13.58 -2.72
N TYR A 378 -5.86 -12.79 -3.74
CA TYR A 378 -6.74 -11.80 -4.34
C TYR A 378 -7.37 -12.36 -5.62
N LEU A 379 -8.62 -12.04 -5.88
CA LEU A 379 -9.28 -12.23 -7.17
C LEU A 379 -9.97 -10.93 -7.59
N THR A 380 -9.73 -10.50 -8.82
CA THR A 380 -10.56 -9.47 -9.45
C THR A 380 -11.76 -10.16 -10.08
N THR A 381 -12.94 -10.00 -9.48
CA THR A 381 -14.20 -10.49 -10.04
C THR A 381 -14.84 -9.41 -10.89
N THR A 382 -15.67 -9.81 -11.84
CA THR A 382 -16.51 -8.87 -12.60
C THR A 382 -17.96 -9.32 -12.49
N SER A 383 -18.88 -8.38 -12.25
CA SER A 383 -20.30 -8.68 -12.15
C SER A 383 -20.82 -9.28 -13.46
N VAL A 384 -21.86 -10.11 -13.36
CA VAL A 384 -22.60 -10.57 -14.52
C VAL A 384 -23.71 -9.57 -14.83
N CYS A 385 -23.57 -8.87 -15.94
CA CYS A 385 -24.62 -8.01 -16.48
C CYS A 385 -25.72 -8.86 -17.12
N SER A 386 -26.98 -8.59 -16.78
CA SER A 386 -28.11 -9.11 -17.52
C SER A 386 -29.26 -8.12 -17.55
N ASN A 387 -30.31 -8.43 -18.32
CA ASN A 387 -31.58 -7.72 -18.28
C ASN A 387 -32.65 -8.44 -17.44
N GLU A 388 -32.27 -9.49 -16.73
CA GLU A 388 -33.16 -10.35 -15.96
C GLU A 388 -33.08 -10.03 -14.46
N TYR A 389 -34.22 -10.08 -13.76
CA TYR A 389 -34.21 -10.03 -12.30
C TYR A 389 -33.40 -11.22 -11.75
N PRO A 390 -32.75 -11.08 -10.58
CA PRO A 390 -31.94 -12.15 -10.01
C PRO A 390 -32.66 -13.51 -9.92
N THR A 391 -33.93 -13.52 -9.50
CA THR A 391 -34.77 -14.73 -9.45
C THR A 391 -34.97 -15.36 -10.83
N THR A 392 -35.26 -14.55 -11.85
CA THR A 392 -35.37 -14.99 -13.26
C THR A 392 -34.05 -15.53 -13.78
N TYR A 393 -32.94 -14.84 -13.46
CA TYR A 393 -31.58 -15.21 -13.82
C TYR A 393 -31.08 -16.45 -13.06
N TYR A 394 -31.70 -16.84 -11.96
CA TYR A 394 -31.49 -18.15 -11.34
C TYR A 394 -32.25 -19.23 -12.12
N GLY A 395 -33.52 -18.93 -12.48
CA GLY A 395 -34.31 -19.73 -13.40
C GLY A 395 -34.70 -21.10 -12.83
N TYR A 396 -35.10 -21.12 -11.55
CA TYR A 396 -35.50 -22.34 -10.84
C TYR A 396 -37.01 -22.65 -10.96
N CYS A 397 -37.38 -23.92 -11.15
CA CYS A 397 -38.78 -24.39 -11.14
C CYS A 397 -38.96 -25.57 -10.17
N GLY A 398 -39.23 -25.29 -8.90
CA GLY A 398 -39.50 -26.29 -7.87
C GLY A 398 -40.89 -26.94 -7.98
N ARG A 399 -41.14 -27.98 -7.17
CA ARG A 399 -42.43 -28.71 -7.15
C ARG A 399 -43.64 -27.85 -6.80
N ALA A 400 -43.42 -26.76 -6.05
CA ALA A 400 -44.48 -25.86 -5.57
C ALA A 400 -44.36 -24.42 -6.09
N TYR A 401 -43.21 -24.02 -6.62
CA TYR A 401 -42.93 -22.62 -7.00
C TYR A 401 -42.08 -22.52 -8.26
N ARG A 402 -42.33 -21.49 -9.07
CA ARG A 402 -41.50 -21.11 -10.23
C ARG A 402 -40.89 -19.72 -10.03
N TYR A 403 -39.63 -19.57 -10.46
CA TYR A 403 -38.80 -18.37 -10.30
C TYR A 403 -38.34 -17.79 -11.64
N ASP A 404 -38.73 -18.40 -12.75
CA ASP A 404 -38.39 -18.03 -14.13
C ASP A 404 -39.30 -16.96 -14.74
N LEU A 405 -40.16 -16.31 -13.94
CA LEU A 405 -41.09 -15.31 -14.47
C LEU A 405 -40.34 -14.05 -14.94
N PRO A 406 -40.70 -13.44 -16.10
CA PRO A 406 -40.02 -12.25 -16.61
C PRO A 406 -40.06 -11.03 -15.69
N ASN A 407 -41.05 -10.97 -14.79
CA ASN A 407 -41.20 -9.89 -13.81
C ASN A 407 -40.41 -10.15 -12.51
N GLY A 408 -39.63 -11.23 -12.44
CA GLY A 408 -38.84 -11.61 -11.26
C GLY A 408 -39.63 -12.12 -10.07
N GLN A 409 -40.96 -12.20 -10.14
CA GLN A 409 -41.75 -12.66 -9.00
C GLN A 409 -41.81 -14.19 -8.94
N ARG A 410 -41.89 -14.73 -7.73
CA ARG A 410 -42.15 -16.17 -7.52
C ARG A 410 -43.64 -16.44 -7.52
N ASN A 411 -44.11 -17.42 -8.28
CA ASN A 411 -45.51 -17.85 -8.26
C ASN A 411 -45.64 -19.33 -7.89
N ARG A 412 -46.76 -19.69 -7.24
CA ARG A 412 -47.08 -21.08 -6.93
C ARG A 412 -47.36 -21.83 -8.23
N ALA A 413 -46.64 -22.91 -8.48
CA ALA A 413 -46.80 -23.74 -9.67
C ALA A 413 -47.53 -25.05 -9.33
N ASN A 414 -48.35 -25.54 -10.25
CA ASN A 414 -48.72 -26.95 -10.32
C ASN A 414 -47.65 -27.66 -11.17
N ALA A 415 -47.23 -28.87 -10.79
CA ALA A 415 -46.14 -29.62 -11.44
C ALA A 415 -46.19 -29.66 -12.98
N GLN A 416 -47.39 -29.72 -13.59
CA GLN A 416 -47.58 -29.73 -15.05
C GLN A 416 -47.25 -28.39 -15.76
N LYS A 417 -47.09 -27.26 -15.05
CA LYS A 417 -46.87 -25.94 -15.66
C LYS A 417 -45.40 -25.56 -15.86
N CYS A 418 -44.43 -26.30 -15.30
CA CYS A 418 -43.02 -26.11 -15.63
C CYS A 418 -42.72 -26.56 -17.09
N ALA A 419 -43.53 -27.46 -17.65
CA ALA A 419 -43.38 -28.00 -19.01
C ALA A 419 -43.90 -27.10 -20.16
N LEU A 420 -44.69 -26.06 -19.85
CA LEU A 420 -45.50 -25.33 -20.84
C LEU A 420 -45.14 -23.85 -21.00
N ALA A 421 -44.13 -23.34 -20.28
CA ALA A 421 -43.59 -22.02 -20.57
C ALA A 421 -42.75 -22.15 -21.84
N GLY A 422 -43.29 -21.69 -22.98
CA GLY A 422 -42.69 -21.74 -24.31
C GLY A 422 -41.42 -20.90 -24.46
N ASP A 423 -40.47 -21.06 -23.55
CA ASP A 423 -39.15 -20.46 -23.67
C ASP A 423 -38.34 -21.26 -24.69
N THR A 424 -38.14 -20.65 -25.85
CA THR A 424 -37.22 -21.13 -26.90
C THR A 424 -35.81 -21.44 -26.38
N ARG A 425 -35.41 -20.93 -25.21
CA ARG A 425 -34.12 -21.26 -24.56
C ARG A 425 -34.06 -22.69 -24.00
N LEU A 426 -35.18 -23.25 -23.54
CA LEU A 426 -35.26 -24.66 -23.12
C LEU A 426 -35.09 -25.60 -24.32
N GLN A 427 -35.63 -25.21 -25.48
CA GLN A 427 -35.48 -25.95 -26.74
C GLN A 427 -34.08 -25.79 -27.36
N SER A 428 -33.43 -24.63 -27.20
CA SER A 428 -32.06 -24.42 -27.70
C SER A 428 -31.00 -25.12 -26.83
N LEU A 429 -31.19 -25.21 -25.52
CA LEU A 429 -30.30 -25.97 -24.63
C LEU A 429 -30.34 -27.48 -24.88
N GLN A 430 -31.48 -28.04 -25.31
CA GLN A 430 -31.58 -29.42 -25.82
C GLN A 430 -30.65 -29.67 -27.01
N SER A 431 -30.42 -28.66 -27.86
CA SER A 431 -29.52 -28.78 -29.02
C SER A 431 -28.04 -28.61 -28.66
N HIS A 432 -27.73 -27.91 -27.56
CA HIS A 432 -26.35 -27.63 -27.14
C HIS A 432 -25.75 -28.69 -26.20
N TYR A 433 -26.57 -29.48 -25.52
CA TYR A 433 -26.11 -30.54 -24.59
C TYR A 433 -26.74 -31.92 -24.93
N PRO A 434 -26.31 -32.57 -26.02
CA PRO A 434 -26.93 -33.79 -26.55
C PRO A 434 -26.73 -35.06 -25.67
N THR A 435 -25.91 -35.02 -24.63
CA THR A 435 -25.64 -36.15 -23.72
C THR A 435 -26.70 -36.38 -22.65
N TYR A 436 -27.78 -35.60 -22.61
CA TYR A 436 -28.88 -35.76 -21.66
C TYR A 436 -30.23 -36.16 -22.30
N PRO A 437 -30.31 -37.27 -23.08
CA PRO A 437 -31.57 -37.70 -23.69
C PRO A 437 -32.58 -38.30 -22.70
N ASN A 438 -32.15 -38.71 -21.49
CA ASN A 438 -33.02 -39.43 -20.55
C ASN A 438 -33.59 -38.55 -19.40
N ALA A 439 -33.09 -37.34 -19.20
CA ALA A 439 -33.55 -36.47 -18.11
C ALA A 439 -34.83 -35.69 -18.44
N LEU A 440 -35.20 -35.61 -19.73
CA LEU A 440 -36.36 -34.85 -20.21
C LEU A 440 -37.59 -35.71 -20.52
N ASN A 441 -37.48 -37.04 -20.49
CA ASN A 441 -38.64 -37.92 -20.71
C ASN A 441 -39.58 -38.00 -19.49
N SER A 442 -39.23 -37.36 -18.36
CA SER A 442 -40.13 -37.14 -17.23
C SER A 442 -40.14 -35.66 -16.83
N VAL A 443 -40.73 -34.83 -17.68
CA VAL A 443 -40.95 -33.39 -17.42
C VAL A 443 -41.79 -33.16 -16.15
N ASP A 444 -42.46 -34.20 -15.63
CA ASP A 444 -43.27 -34.15 -14.41
C ASP A 444 -42.47 -34.17 -13.09
N ASN A 445 -41.15 -34.44 -13.11
CA ASN A 445 -40.42 -34.76 -11.86
C ASN A 445 -39.14 -33.96 -11.57
N PHE A 446 -38.68 -33.07 -12.45
CA PHE A 446 -37.37 -32.45 -12.29
C PHE A 446 -37.41 -30.93 -12.17
N PRO A 447 -36.96 -30.35 -11.04
CA PRO A 447 -36.79 -28.91 -10.94
C PRO A 447 -35.57 -28.47 -11.75
N TYR A 448 -35.77 -27.50 -12.63
CA TYR A 448 -34.74 -27.01 -13.55
C TYR A 448 -34.14 -25.72 -13.02
N ILE A 449 -32.81 -25.58 -13.01
CA ILE A 449 -32.09 -24.31 -12.84
C ILE A 449 -31.48 -23.94 -14.19
N LEU A 450 -32.01 -22.90 -14.84
CA LEU A 450 -31.60 -22.45 -16.19
C LEU A 450 -30.12 -22.07 -16.29
N PHE A 451 -29.50 -21.80 -15.14
CA PHE A 451 -28.20 -21.17 -15.02
C PHE A 451 -27.28 -21.83 -13.98
N SER A 452 -27.44 -23.14 -13.76
CA SER A 452 -26.64 -23.90 -12.79
C SER A 452 -25.13 -23.90 -13.10
N PRO A 453 -24.29 -24.27 -12.12
CA PRO A 453 -22.87 -24.45 -12.29
C PRO A 453 -22.44 -25.30 -13.49
N LYS A 454 -22.96 -26.50 -13.64
CA LYS A 454 -22.62 -27.39 -14.76
C LYS A 454 -23.19 -26.92 -16.10
N ALA A 455 -24.30 -26.18 -16.11
CA ALA A 455 -24.83 -25.55 -17.33
C ALA A 455 -23.96 -24.39 -17.85
N ARG A 456 -23.04 -23.86 -17.02
CA ARG A 456 -22.17 -22.71 -17.32
C ARG A 456 -20.67 -23.03 -17.24
N ASN A 457 -20.27 -24.30 -17.35
CA ASN A 457 -18.87 -24.74 -17.24
C ASN A 457 -18.18 -24.34 -15.92
N GLN A 458 -18.95 -24.20 -14.84
CA GLN A 458 -18.42 -24.00 -13.50
C GLN A 458 -17.92 -25.32 -12.93
N GLN A 459 -17.18 -25.25 -11.83
CA GLN A 459 -16.43 -26.39 -11.29
C GLN A 459 -17.33 -27.21 -10.34
N PRO A 460 -17.40 -28.55 -10.48
CA PRO A 460 -18.20 -29.38 -9.58
C PRO A 460 -17.62 -29.38 -8.15
N ASP A 461 -18.47 -29.72 -7.18
CA ASP A 461 -18.15 -29.91 -5.76
C ASP A 461 -17.62 -28.63 -5.10
N THR A 462 -18.16 -27.49 -5.53
CA THR A 462 -17.74 -26.17 -5.06
C THR A 462 -18.93 -25.27 -4.75
N ILE A 463 -18.65 -24.25 -3.93
CA ILE A 463 -19.59 -23.14 -3.74
C ILE A 463 -19.33 -22.11 -4.83
N THR A 464 -20.32 -21.90 -5.69
CA THR A 464 -20.25 -20.86 -6.71
C THR A 464 -20.61 -19.52 -6.11
N VAL A 465 -19.75 -18.52 -6.32
CA VAL A 465 -19.97 -17.14 -5.84
C VAL A 465 -19.71 -16.14 -6.96
N PHE A 466 -20.68 -15.26 -7.21
CA PHE A 466 -20.53 -14.12 -8.12
C PHE A 466 -21.52 -13.00 -7.81
N ILE A 467 -21.20 -11.79 -8.27
CA ILE A 467 -22.11 -10.64 -8.22
C ILE A 467 -22.89 -10.59 -9.53
N HIS A 468 -24.21 -10.50 -9.44
CA HIS A 468 -25.11 -10.20 -10.53
C HIS A 468 -25.48 -8.73 -10.50
N GLU A 469 -25.62 -8.17 -11.70
CA GLU A 469 -26.02 -6.79 -11.89
C GLU A 469 -27.17 -6.70 -12.89
N GLN A 470 -28.29 -6.16 -12.43
CA GLN A 470 -29.49 -5.99 -13.24
C GLN A 470 -29.48 -4.64 -13.96
N MET A 471 -29.27 -4.65 -15.27
CA MET A 471 -28.95 -3.45 -16.07
C MET A 471 -30.14 -2.52 -16.36
N PRO A 472 -31.36 -2.99 -16.67
CA PRO A 472 -32.51 -2.12 -16.95
C PRO A 472 -33.02 -1.36 -15.72
N LEU A 473 -32.65 -1.78 -14.51
CA LEU A 473 -33.10 -1.19 -13.26
C LEU A 473 -31.97 -0.37 -12.63
N ASN A 474 -32.03 0.94 -12.82
CA ASN A 474 -31.16 1.86 -12.08
C ASN A 474 -31.77 2.18 -10.70
N THR A 475 -31.87 1.17 -9.85
CA THR A 475 -32.35 1.29 -8.48
C THR A 475 -31.26 0.89 -7.48
N ARG A 476 -31.50 1.14 -6.20
CA ARG A 476 -30.61 0.69 -5.11
C ARG A 476 -30.55 -0.83 -4.94
N ASP A 477 -31.42 -1.59 -5.59
CA ASP A 477 -31.50 -3.06 -5.51
C ASP A 477 -30.78 -3.79 -6.67
N ARG A 478 -30.15 -3.05 -7.58
CA ARG A 478 -29.60 -3.59 -8.83
C ARG A 478 -28.49 -4.64 -8.67
N TYR A 479 -27.86 -4.76 -7.50
CA TYR A 479 -26.75 -5.68 -7.25
C TYR A 479 -27.19 -6.82 -6.34
N THR A 480 -26.70 -8.01 -6.64
CA THR A 480 -27.09 -9.20 -5.89
C THR A 480 -25.93 -10.20 -5.86
N LEU A 481 -25.68 -10.76 -4.68
CA LEU A 481 -24.69 -11.81 -4.46
C LEU A 481 -25.37 -13.17 -4.62
N PHE A 482 -24.83 -13.97 -5.54
CA PHE A 482 -25.32 -15.32 -5.80
C PHE A 482 -24.44 -16.33 -5.08
N PHE A 483 -25.10 -17.25 -4.38
CA PHE A 483 -24.53 -18.46 -3.81
C PHE A 483 -25.25 -19.66 -4.41
N ASN A 484 -24.48 -20.59 -4.96
CA ASN A 484 -25.00 -21.87 -5.41
C ASN A 484 -24.12 -22.98 -4.84
N PHE A 485 -24.74 -23.87 -4.08
CA PHE A 485 -24.14 -24.99 -3.39
C PHE A 485 -24.41 -26.24 -4.23
N ASP A 486 -23.38 -26.76 -4.91
CA ASP A 486 -23.63 -27.74 -5.97
C ASP A 486 -22.54 -28.82 -6.10
N SER A 487 -22.96 -30.09 -5.94
CA SER A 487 -22.26 -31.29 -6.40
C SER A 487 -23.13 -32.03 -7.42
N PHE A 488 -22.93 -31.73 -8.71
CA PHE A 488 -23.66 -32.37 -9.83
C PHE A 488 -23.35 -33.87 -10.06
N ASP A 489 -22.72 -34.53 -9.10
CA ASP A 489 -22.24 -35.92 -9.16
C ASP A 489 -23.08 -36.91 -8.35
N GLY A 490 -24.19 -36.46 -7.73
CA GLY A 490 -25.10 -37.33 -6.97
C GLY A 490 -24.63 -37.61 -5.55
N THR A 491 -23.57 -36.94 -5.10
CA THR A 491 -23.18 -36.94 -3.68
C THR A 491 -24.04 -35.95 -2.91
N SER A 492 -24.51 -36.37 -1.74
CA SER A 492 -25.17 -35.46 -0.80
C SER A 492 -24.13 -34.70 0.01
N GLY A 493 -24.42 -33.46 0.35
CA GLY A 493 -23.55 -32.66 1.19
C GLY A 493 -24.33 -31.69 2.04
N ASP A 494 -23.61 -31.04 2.94
CA ASP A 494 -24.13 -29.96 3.75
C ASP A 494 -23.04 -28.92 3.98
N VAL A 495 -23.43 -27.67 4.15
CA VAL A 495 -22.51 -26.58 4.44
C VAL A 495 -23.09 -25.70 5.52
N GLU A 496 -22.28 -25.38 6.52
CA GLU A 496 -22.57 -24.33 7.48
C GLU A 496 -21.75 -23.10 7.10
N PHE A 497 -22.42 -21.98 6.88
CA PHE A 497 -21.76 -20.74 6.55
C PHE A 497 -22.35 -19.56 7.31
N THR A 498 -21.54 -18.50 7.41
CA THR A 498 -21.94 -17.21 7.94
C THR A 498 -21.64 -16.13 6.91
N LEU A 499 -22.60 -15.26 6.67
CA LEU A 499 -22.48 -14.05 5.87
C LEU A 499 -22.78 -12.86 6.79
N ASN A 500 -21.87 -11.90 6.89
CA ASN A 500 -22.08 -10.67 7.67
C ASN A 500 -22.04 -9.43 6.77
N ASN A 501 -22.35 -8.28 7.38
CA ASN A 501 -22.30 -6.95 6.77
C ASN A 501 -23.21 -6.86 5.54
N ILE A 502 -24.40 -7.46 5.67
CA ILE A 502 -25.49 -7.44 4.68
C ILE A 502 -26.74 -6.73 5.23
N GLU A 503 -27.72 -6.45 4.37
CA GLU A 503 -28.93 -5.69 4.74
C GLU A 503 -29.71 -6.32 5.89
N GLU A 504 -29.76 -5.62 7.03
CA GLU A 504 -30.51 -6.08 8.19
C GLU A 504 -32.02 -6.24 7.93
N ASN A 505 -32.66 -7.14 8.66
CA ASN A 505 -34.12 -7.31 8.70
C ASN A 505 -34.79 -7.66 7.37
N ARG A 506 -34.04 -7.98 6.31
CA ARG A 506 -34.62 -8.38 5.02
C ARG A 506 -35.15 -9.81 5.10
N ASN A 507 -36.42 -9.99 4.79
CA ASN A 507 -37.06 -11.28 4.68
C ASN A 507 -36.70 -11.95 3.35
N LEU A 508 -35.94 -13.05 3.44
CA LEU A 508 -35.40 -13.79 2.31
C LEU A 508 -36.43 -14.71 1.62
N ASP A 509 -37.56 -15.04 2.27
CA ASP A 509 -38.66 -15.83 1.67
C ASP A 509 -39.81 -14.95 1.10
N LYS A 510 -39.64 -13.62 1.09
CA LYS A 510 -40.65 -12.68 0.62
C LYS A 510 -40.94 -12.88 -0.88
N ARG A 511 -42.07 -13.53 -1.19
CA ARG A 511 -42.51 -13.90 -2.56
C ARG A 511 -42.54 -12.79 -3.59
N ASN A 512 -42.77 -11.56 -3.14
CA ASN A 512 -42.91 -10.39 -4.00
C ASN A 512 -41.59 -9.61 -4.17
N ASP A 513 -40.50 -10.07 -3.54
CA ASP A 513 -39.17 -9.48 -3.69
C ASP A 513 -38.42 -10.21 -4.82
N PRO A 514 -38.18 -9.59 -5.97
CA PRO A 514 -37.52 -10.24 -7.10
C PRO A 514 -35.99 -10.28 -6.96
N PHE A 515 -35.43 -9.77 -5.86
CA PHE A 515 -33.99 -9.70 -5.61
C PHE A 515 -33.53 -10.63 -4.48
N THR A 516 -34.44 -11.37 -3.84
CA THR A 516 -34.14 -12.39 -2.83
C THR A 516 -34.67 -13.74 -3.29
N LEU A 517 -33.90 -14.79 -2.97
CA LEU A 517 -34.34 -16.18 -3.19
C LEU A 517 -33.63 -17.07 -2.18
N VAL A 518 -34.41 -17.93 -1.56
CA VAL A 518 -33.95 -19.12 -0.85
C VAL A 518 -34.66 -20.29 -1.49
N ASP A 519 -33.91 -21.29 -1.95
CA ASP A 519 -34.50 -22.47 -2.59
C ASP A 519 -35.37 -23.23 -1.58
N ASP A 520 -34.77 -23.61 -0.45
CA ASP A 520 -35.39 -24.30 0.67
C ASP A 520 -35.39 -23.41 1.93
N PRO A 521 -36.43 -22.60 2.14
CA PRO A 521 -36.50 -21.66 3.26
C PRO A 521 -36.39 -22.32 4.65
N GLY A 522 -36.64 -23.62 4.76
CA GLY A 522 -36.51 -24.38 6.01
C GLY A 522 -35.06 -24.51 6.52
N GLU A 523 -34.07 -24.35 5.63
CA GLU A 523 -32.64 -24.50 5.95
C GLU A 523 -32.00 -23.21 6.50
N PHE A 524 -32.76 -22.12 6.47
CA PHE A 524 -32.34 -20.77 6.84
C PHE A 524 -33.33 -20.22 7.86
N ASN A 525 -33.17 -20.60 9.14
CA ASN A 525 -34.07 -20.18 10.21
C ASN A 525 -33.33 -19.28 11.23
N PRO A 526 -33.73 -18.00 11.42
CA PRO A 526 -34.84 -17.32 10.75
C PRO A 526 -34.55 -16.97 9.28
N GLN A 527 -35.59 -16.92 8.46
CA GLN A 527 -35.53 -16.49 7.04
C GLN A 527 -35.39 -14.96 6.90
N VAL A 528 -34.89 -14.31 7.93
CA VAL A 528 -34.75 -12.86 8.04
C VAL A 528 -33.31 -12.61 8.45
N ILE A 529 -32.61 -11.75 7.70
CA ILE A 529 -31.27 -11.31 8.08
C ILE A 529 -31.35 -10.66 9.46
N GLY A 530 -30.43 -11.02 10.36
CA GLY A 530 -30.39 -10.48 11.70
C GLY A 530 -30.29 -8.95 11.71
N SER A 531 -30.68 -8.32 12.83
CA SER A 531 -30.52 -6.87 13.03
C SER A 531 -29.06 -6.43 13.07
N ASN A 532 -28.13 -7.37 13.19
CA ASN A 532 -26.69 -7.15 13.06
C ASN A 532 -26.19 -7.40 11.63
N GLY A 533 -27.08 -7.55 10.64
CA GLY A 533 -26.74 -7.86 9.26
C GLY A 533 -26.04 -9.20 9.08
N VAL A 534 -26.28 -10.15 9.97
CA VAL A 534 -25.71 -11.51 9.89
C VAL A 534 -26.77 -12.50 9.42
N LEU A 535 -26.37 -13.36 8.50
CA LEU A 535 -27.10 -14.54 8.04
C LEU A 535 -26.23 -15.79 8.26
N THR A 536 -26.78 -16.76 8.96
CA THR A 536 -26.19 -18.10 9.09
C THR A 536 -27.13 -19.10 8.43
N GLY A 537 -26.58 -20.02 7.66
CA GLY A 537 -27.34 -21.08 6.99
C GLY A 537 -26.66 -22.43 7.12
N THR A 538 -27.48 -23.49 7.11
CA THR A 538 -27.03 -24.89 7.08
C THR A 538 -27.72 -25.65 5.94
N PRO A 539 -27.57 -25.20 4.67
CA PRO A 539 -28.19 -25.91 3.57
C PRO A 539 -27.65 -27.34 3.42
N GLN A 540 -28.56 -28.26 3.09
CA GLN A 540 -28.30 -29.68 2.90
C GLN A 540 -28.86 -30.11 1.55
N TRP A 541 -28.01 -30.63 0.67
CA TRP A 541 -28.43 -31.08 -0.64
C TRP A 541 -28.28 -32.60 -0.78
N GLU A 542 -29.32 -33.26 -1.27
CA GLU A 542 -29.23 -34.64 -1.78
C GLU A 542 -29.07 -34.68 -3.31
N LYS A 543 -29.38 -33.57 -3.99
CA LYS A 543 -29.35 -33.40 -5.45
C LYS A 543 -28.92 -31.95 -5.79
N PRO A 544 -28.32 -31.71 -6.96
CA PRO A 544 -27.60 -30.46 -7.25
C PRO A 544 -28.51 -29.26 -7.49
N TYR A 545 -29.11 -28.64 -6.47
CA TYR A 545 -30.06 -27.54 -6.69
C TYR A 545 -30.11 -26.44 -5.63
N ASP A 546 -29.29 -26.45 -4.57
CA ASP A 546 -29.45 -25.48 -3.48
C ASP A 546 -28.72 -24.17 -3.71
N GLY A 547 -29.40 -23.07 -3.41
CA GLY A 547 -28.88 -21.75 -3.66
C GLY A 547 -29.55 -20.66 -2.86
N LEU A 548 -28.81 -19.58 -2.69
CA LEU A 548 -29.22 -18.38 -1.98
C LEU A 548 -28.85 -17.16 -2.83
N ILE A 549 -29.81 -16.25 -2.97
CA ILE A 549 -29.64 -14.97 -3.63
C ILE A 549 -29.78 -13.89 -2.55
N VAL A 550 -28.68 -13.21 -2.25
CA VAL A 550 -28.62 -12.14 -1.23
C VAL A 550 -28.46 -10.80 -1.93
N PRO A 551 -29.42 -9.88 -1.80
CA PRO A 551 -29.34 -8.56 -2.40
C PRO A 551 -28.28 -7.71 -1.68
N LEU A 552 -27.54 -6.95 -2.47
CA LEU A 552 -26.58 -5.96 -1.98
C LEU A 552 -27.21 -4.58 -2.15
N ARG A 553 -28.31 -4.34 -1.42
CA ARG A 553 -29.05 -3.08 -1.50
C ARG A 553 -28.18 -1.93 -1.04
N LEU A 554 -28.11 -0.87 -1.83
CA LEU A 554 -27.44 0.36 -1.42
C LEU A 554 -28.26 1.10 -0.35
N PRO A 555 -27.62 1.72 0.65
CA PRO A 555 -28.32 2.41 1.73
C PRO A 555 -29.16 3.59 1.23
N ALA A 556 -30.10 4.05 2.06
CA ALA A 556 -31.02 5.12 1.70
C ALA A 556 -30.34 6.47 1.39
N SER A 557 -29.10 6.62 1.84
CA SER A 557 -28.20 7.74 1.61
C SER A 557 -27.45 7.67 0.28
N ALA A 558 -27.36 6.50 -0.36
CA ALA A 558 -26.65 6.33 -1.62
C ALA A 558 -27.27 7.23 -2.67
N GLN A 559 -26.42 8.01 -3.34
CA GLN A 559 -26.79 8.91 -4.42
C GLN A 559 -26.36 8.32 -5.75
N MET A 560 -27.03 8.73 -6.81
CA MET A 560 -26.64 8.34 -8.15
C MET A 560 -25.32 9.03 -8.51
N ASP A 561 -24.37 8.28 -9.04
CA ASP A 561 -23.08 8.83 -9.46
C ASP A 561 -23.32 9.80 -10.64
N PRO A 562 -22.86 11.06 -10.55
CA PRO A 562 -23.15 12.09 -11.55
C PRO A 562 -22.42 11.85 -12.89
N ILE A 563 -21.38 11.01 -12.92
CA ILE A 563 -20.59 10.71 -14.11
C ILE A 563 -21.22 9.53 -14.86
N THR A 564 -21.58 8.47 -14.15
CA THR A 564 -22.14 7.27 -14.78
C THR A 564 -23.66 7.31 -14.89
N ASN A 565 -24.33 8.21 -14.17
CA ASN A 565 -25.78 8.28 -14.02
C ASN A 565 -26.38 6.96 -13.50
N LEU A 566 -25.64 6.31 -12.60
CA LEU A 566 -25.93 4.97 -12.09
C LEU A 566 -25.77 4.94 -10.57
N PHE A 567 -26.57 4.11 -9.89
CA PHE A 567 -26.29 3.71 -8.51
C PHE A 567 -25.06 2.78 -8.50
N GLU A 568 -23.95 3.20 -7.89
CA GLU A 568 -22.71 2.43 -7.95
C GLU A 568 -22.50 1.53 -6.74
N LEU A 569 -21.90 0.36 -6.98
CA LEU A 569 -21.68 -0.64 -5.94
C LEU A 569 -20.71 -0.13 -4.86
N LYS A 570 -19.79 0.78 -5.20
CA LYS A 570 -18.87 1.44 -4.25
C LYS A 570 -19.61 2.23 -3.16
N ASP A 571 -20.86 2.62 -3.40
CA ASP A 571 -21.70 3.36 -2.46
C ASP A 571 -22.46 2.44 -1.51
N TYR A 572 -22.16 1.14 -1.52
CA TYR A 572 -22.61 0.21 -0.50
C TYR A 572 -21.80 0.42 0.77
N TRP A 573 -22.45 0.94 1.80
CA TRP A 573 -21.86 1.13 3.12
C TRP A 573 -22.87 0.64 4.17
N GLN A 574 -22.89 -0.67 4.38
CA GLN A 574 -23.71 -1.30 5.42
C GLN A 574 -22.82 -1.82 6.53
N ASP A 575 -22.97 -1.27 7.72
CA ASP A 575 -22.27 -1.66 8.95
C ASP A 575 -23.29 -1.78 10.11
N PRO A 576 -24.19 -2.79 10.04
CA PRO A 576 -25.25 -2.98 11.02
C PRO A 576 -24.76 -3.49 12.38
N ASP A 577 -23.57 -4.08 12.45
CA ASP A 577 -22.93 -4.50 13.72
C ASP A 577 -22.02 -3.42 14.33
N GLY A 578 -21.71 -2.36 13.59
CA GLY A 578 -21.02 -1.16 14.08
C GLY A 578 -19.51 -1.36 14.27
N ASP A 579 -18.91 -2.31 13.56
CA ASP A 579 -17.49 -2.67 13.69
C ASP A 579 -16.58 -1.82 12.78
N ASN A 580 -17.15 -0.86 12.05
CA ASN A 580 -16.53 -0.02 11.01
C ASN A 580 -16.06 -0.80 9.78
N ASN A 581 -16.52 -2.03 9.57
CA ASN A 581 -16.27 -2.82 8.38
C ASN A 581 -17.56 -2.97 7.57
N THR A 582 -17.61 -2.31 6.41
CA THR A 582 -18.78 -2.35 5.52
C THR A 582 -18.74 -3.45 4.46
N ASN A 583 -17.63 -4.20 4.39
CA ASN A 583 -17.46 -5.22 3.37
C ASN A 583 -18.10 -6.55 3.82
N PRO A 584 -18.97 -7.17 2.99
CA PRO A 584 -19.50 -8.48 3.29
C PRO A 584 -18.41 -9.53 3.42
N ASN A 585 -18.49 -10.36 4.47
CA ASN A 585 -17.60 -11.51 4.64
C ASN A 585 -18.43 -12.78 4.64
N LEU A 586 -18.01 -13.72 3.82
CA LEU A 586 -18.54 -15.07 3.76
C LEU A 586 -17.53 -16.01 4.41
N VAL A 587 -17.98 -16.79 5.37
CA VAL A 587 -17.16 -17.76 6.09
C VAL A 587 -17.83 -19.12 6.02
N VAL A 588 -17.11 -20.14 5.55
CA VAL A 588 -17.56 -21.52 5.67
C VAL A 588 -17.03 -22.08 6.99
N ASN A 589 -17.96 -22.47 7.85
CA ASN A 589 -17.68 -23.00 9.18
C ASN A 589 -17.54 -24.54 9.16
N ARG A 590 -18.36 -25.21 8.34
CA ARG A 590 -18.38 -26.66 8.18
C ARG A 590 -18.84 -27.00 6.77
N TRP A 591 -18.33 -28.09 6.19
CA TRP A 591 -18.81 -28.58 4.90
C TRP A 591 -18.58 -30.08 4.75
N THR A 592 -19.45 -30.72 3.97
CA THR A 592 -19.33 -32.11 3.49
C THR A 592 -19.61 -32.13 2.00
N GLY A 593 -18.84 -32.89 1.22
CA GLY A 593 -19.05 -33.01 -0.24
C GLY A 593 -18.59 -31.80 -1.06
N LEU A 594 -17.90 -30.83 -0.45
CA LEU A 594 -17.33 -29.66 -1.13
C LEU A 594 -15.81 -29.61 -0.95
N ASP A 595 -15.08 -29.14 -1.96
CA ASP A 595 -13.62 -29.03 -1.89
C ASP A 595 -13.08 -27.60 -2.18
N GLY A 596 -13.94 -26.66 -2.57
CA GLY A 596 -13.52 -25.29 -2.82
C GLY A 596 -14.60 -24.31 -3.26
N TRP A 597 -14.13 -23.16 -3.73
CA TRP A 597 -14.91 -22.10 -4.36
C TRP A 597 -14.88 -22.22 -5.88
N SER A 598 -15.96 -21.79 -6.53
CA SER A 598 -16.03 -21.49 -7.96
C SER A 598 -16.37 -20.01 -8.15
N ILE A 599 -15.37 -19.19 -8.46
CA ILE A 599 -15.50 -17.72 -8.48
C ILE A 599 -15.33 -17.21 -9.90
N ARG A 600 -16.29 -16.41 -10.37
CA ARG A 600 -16.17 -15.71 -11.65
C ARG A 600 -15.13 -14.59 -11.54
N ALA A 601 -13.94 -14.82 -12.06
CA ALA A 601 -12.81 -13.92 -11.93
C ALA A 601 -11.97 -13.83 -13.19
N VAL A 602 -11.19 -12.77 -13.28
CA VAL A 602 -10.25 -12.53 -14.36
C VAL A 602 -9.16 -13.59 -14.36
N GLY A 603 -8.94 -14.21 -15.51
CA GLY A 603 -8.02 -15.31 -15.72
C GLY A 603 -6.54 -14.94 -15.56
N PRO A 604 -5.65 -15.94 -15.45
CA PRO A 604 -4.19 -15.74 -15.46
C PRO A 604 -3.67 -15.07 -16.74
N ASP A 605 -4.39 -15.21 -17.86
CA ASP A 605 -4.11 -14.51 -19.12
C ASP A 605 -4.40 -13.00 -19.07
N ARG A 606 -5.11 -12.57 -18.01
CA ARG A 606 -5.54 -11.20 -17.72
C ARG A 606 -6.48 -10.59 -18.77
N LYS A 607 -6.98 -11.41 -19.69
CA LYS A 607 -7.77 -11.00 -20.86
C LYS A 607 -9.14 -11.66 -20.91
N THR A 608 -9.34 -12.75 -20.19
CA THR A 608 -10.60 -13.47 -20.12
C THR A 608 -11.14 -13.48 -18.69
N VAL A 609 -12.46 -13.68 -18.57
CA VAL A 609 -13.14 -13.91 -17.29
C VAL A 609 -13.81 -15.27 -17.37
N TYR A 610 -13.55 -16.11 -16.37
CA TYR A 610 -14.13 -17.44 -16.28
C TYR A 610 -14.27 -17.87 -14.81
N TYR A 611 -14.92 -19.00 -14.57
CA TYR A 611 -15.07 -19.55 -13.23
C TYR A 611 -13.82 -20.32 -12.80
N GLN A 612 -13.16 -19.81 -11.76
CA GLN A 612 -11.92 -20.38 -11.23
C GLN A 612 -12.21 -21.23 -10.00
N LYS A 613 -11.72 -22.48 -10.01
CA LYS A 613 -11.68 -23.31 -8.79
C LYS A 613 -10.63 -22.76 -7.84
N VAL A 614 -11.02 -22.48 -6.60
CA VAL A 614 -10.07 -22.20 -5.51
C VAL A 614 -10.32 -23.18 -4.37
N PRO A 615 -9.43 -24.14 -4.13
CA PRO A 615 -9.60 -25.07 -3.02
C PRO A 615 -9.64 -24.36 -1.67
N PHE A 616 -10.35 -24.93 -0.70
CA PHE A 616 -10.41 -24.39 0.66
C PHE A 616 -9.07 -24.49 1.41
N ASP A 617 -8.18 -25.42 1.01
CA ASP A 617 -6.82 -25.57 1.54
C ASP A 617 -6.74 -25.62 3.09
N HIS A 618 -7.73 -26.23 3.75
CA HIS A 618 -7.95 -26.13 5.21
C HIS A 618 -6.80 -26.65 6.09
N ASN A 619 -6.06 -27.67 5.64
CA ASN A 619 -4.92 -28.25 6.37
C ASN A 619 -3.58 -27.59 6.01
N THR A 620 -3.60 -26.39 5.45
CA THR A 620 -2.38 -25.66 5.05
C THR A 620 -2.18 -24.41 5.90
N SER A 621 -1.00 -23.81 5.83
CA SER A 621 -0.72 -22.52 6.46
C SER A 621 -1.43 -21.33 5.80
N THR A 622 -2.16 -21.54 4.70
CA THR A 622 -2.90 -20.50 3.98
C THR A 622 -4.32 -20.94 3.62
N PRO A 623 -5.19 -21.24 4.62
CA PRO A 623 -6.56 -21.66 4.35
C PRO A 623 -7.33 -20.58 3.61
N LYS A 624 -8.25 -20.97 2.74
CA LYS A 624 -9.12 -20.08 1.96
C LYS A 624 -10.58 -20.49 2.18
N THR A 625 -10.99 -20.61 3.43
CA THR A 625 -12.37 -20.98 3.81
C THR A 625 -13.30 -19.77 3.95
N ALA A 626 -12.78 -18.56 3.74
CA ALA A 626 -13.55 -17.33 3.78
C ALA A 626 -13.25 -16.40 2.59
N ILE A 627 -14.23 -15.56 2.24
CA ILE A 627 -14.15 -14.52 1.23
C ILE A 627 -14.56 -13.20 1.86
N GLN A 628 -13.71 -12.18 1.80
CA GLN A 628 -14.10 -10.79 2.01
C GLN A 628 -14.37 -10.14 0.66
N VAL A 629 -15.60 -9.66 0.48
CA VAL A 629 -16.06 -8.97 -0.73
C VAL A 629 -15.76 -7.48 -0.56
N ASN A 630 -14.66 -6.99 -1.14
CA ASN A 630 -14.25 -5.58 -1.02
C ASN A 630 -15.07 -4.68 -1.95
N ILE A 631 -16.33 -4.50 -1.58
CA ILE A 631 -17.33 -3.75 -2.33
C ILE A 631 -17.00 -2.26 -2.38
N ASN A 632 -16.45 -1.71 -1.28
CA ASN A 632 -16.03 -0.31 -1.21
C ASN A 632 -14.90 0.06 -2.20
N LYS A 633 -14.17 -0.94 -2.69
CA LYS A 633 -13.13 -0.76 -3.70
C LYS A 633 -13.64 -1.01 -5.12
N SER A 634 -14.93 -1.32 -5.31
CA SER A 634 -15.47 -1.69 -6.63
C SER A 634 -15.33 -0.58 -7.67
N GLN A 635 -15.10 -0.97 -8.93
CA GLN A 635 -14.84 -0.06 -10.04
C GLN A 635 -15.61 -0.51 -11.27
N ARG A 636 -16.15 0.43 -12.04
CA ARG A 636 -16.84 0.12 -13.29
C ARG A 636 -15.88 -0.44 -14.33
N CYS A 637 -16.32 -1.48 -15.04
CA CYS A 637 -15.64 -1.93 -16.24
C CYS A 637 -15.92 -0.95 -17.38
N SER A 638 -14.89 -0.22 -17.78
CA SER A 638 -14.95 0.79 -18.84
C SER A 638 -15.02 0.15 -20.23
N SER A 639 -15.82 0.73 -21.14
CA SER A 639 -15.76 0.48 -22.59
C SER A 639 -14.61 1.21 -23.28
N THR A 640 -14.01 2.18 -22.60
CA THR A 640 -12.88 2.97 -23.08
C THR A 640 -11.57 2.31 -22.63
N PRO A 641 -10.66 1.93 -23.54
CA PRO A 641 -9.33 1.50 -23.16
C PRO A 641 -8.69 2.61 -22.32
N LEU A 642 -7.98 2.23 -21.25
CA LEU A 642 -7.08 3.13 -20.54
C LEU A 642 -6.01 3.60 -21.53
N VAL A 643 -6.30 4.68 -22.26
CA VAL A 643 -5.27 5.50 -22.88
C VAL A 643 -4.40 5.94 -21.73
N GLN A 644 -3.12 5.57 -21.75
CA GLN A 644 -2.09 6.17 -20.92
C GLN A 644 -2.33 7.69 -20.94
N GLN A 645 -2.84 8.27 -19.85
CA GLN A 645 -2.81 9.71 -19.66
C GLN A 645 -1.33 10.08 -19.49
N SER A 646 -0.66 10.27 -20.61
CA SER A 646 0.48 11.16 -20.72
C SER A 646 0.01 12.53 -20.29
N GLY A 647 0.73 13.12 -19.32
CA GLY A 647 0.33 14.36 -18.66
C GLY A 647 -0.02 15.48 -19.64
N SER A 648 -1.15 16.12 -19.39
CA SER A 648 -1.35 17.51 -19.77
C SER A 648 -0.79 18.37 -18.65
N ASN A 649 0.30 19.09 -18.95
CA ASN A 649 0.75 20.22 -18.16
C ASN A 649 -0.35 21.28 -18.14
N GLU A 650 -0.79 21.66 -16.95
CA GLU A 650 -1.11 23.04 -16.59
C GLU A 650 -0.39 23.38 -15.29
#